data_AF-A0A1S2NET5-F1
#
_entry.id   AF-A0A1S2NET5-F1
#
_cell.length_a   1.000
_cell.length_b   1.000
_cell.length_c   1.000
_cell.angle_alpha   90.00
_cell.angle_beta   90.00
_cell.angle_gamma   90.00
#
_symmetry.space_group_name_H-M   'P 1'
#
loop_
_entity.id
_entity.type
_entity.pdbx_description
1 polymer ?
#
loop_
_entity_poly.entity_id
_entity_poly.type
_entity_poly.pdbx_seq_one_letter_code
_entity_poly.pdbx_strand_id
1 'polypeptide(L)'
;MQSAKLKLAGLAVLLAGVVAIPGAIAFKPTQEFGHVGIVRDALTRISVPAPGGNTYRFSERAILEVRDSTAGVDEIVSSRGELSVPTAHCDDELLPECSQRIIAIKNATIGLLAAPEPDGEGARRQVGRALHTLQDFFSHSNWINISGGQPGLGTTVIPRLAPSQDTCERGLSSIGSGTLAAFGLSFPTTGYFNPFLAPPEGKCNHGLLLDPGIHKDAPGRAGHAPARAAAVDATESLIRQILAAPGVAGNDKAIRAFLDVRGAVGFVVDDTGSMGGVIAGVKSSIARIVETVRTSPNQPDRYLLVNFGDPEVGPAFVTADAAALLARANALSAAGGGDCPELSMAGTLRAVNAAPNGSQLYVFTDASAKDAALSGNVVTQANAKDITVTFFTFGSCSPIDPAYYTIAAETGGQLYALQRTAEETEKVFGLVMPYVSASPKSLLAAKGMVGGARNLQFPVDRTLRSLQVSVAVDAGASARLFDPAGREVVGGTAGVTITTLTGGKLIALTAPAAGNWRLALAGVGNYDVSVSGDSPLELNRFEFVETRGREGHEGLYAIKSQPLARATQQARATVLGAFNTAQFALVNEAGDTIAQLPATRRAGETMPDEFLADFVLPTQPFRVMVSGRLATGDAFQRIHPPVFLGRTVKVETLGGGFGAFSPGQSYTVRFRVTNLGAQDTFAVNATDERGFVQEYPRSLVLGPNGSAFVDVRIAIPAATPVGTTNAVSLAVTGASSANGTVFTQVVRAATLAGDVDGDGDVDRDDAQLVFMARNQSASGDADPRDMDRDGRVTVLDARKVSLACTRPSCARQ
;
A
#
# COMPACT_ATOMS: atom_id res chain seq x y z
N MET A 1 -70.27 20.39 45.46
CA MET A 1 -69.82 20.99 44.19
C MET A 1 -68.38 20.53 43.97
N GLN A 2 -68.16 19.25 43.61
CA GLN A 2 -68.06 18.73 42.22
C GLN A 2 -67.05 19.56 41.40
N SER A 3 -65.90 19.11 40.91
CA SER A 3 -65.33 17.78 40.59
C SER A 3 -63.85 18.05 40.21
N ALA A 4 -62.84 17.35 40.74
CA ALA A 4 -62.25 16.11 40.21
C ALA A 4 -61.62 16.27 38.80
N LYS A 5 -60.48 15.71 38.39
CA LYS A 5 -59.41 14.86 38.93
C LYS A 5 -58.43 14.65 37.74
N LEU A 6 -57.16 14.36 38.02
CA LEU A 6 -56.14 13.76 37.12
C LEU A 6 -55.58 14.58 35.94
N LYS A 7 -54.43 15.24 36.18
CA LYS A 7 -53.30 15.34 35.22
C LYS A 7 -51.98 15.17 35.99
N LEU A 8 -51.77 13.97 36.52
CA LEU A 8 -50.49 13.51 37.08
C LEU A 8 -50.37 12.01 36.78
N ALA A 9 -49.84 11.67 35.61
CA ALA A 9 -49.24 10.38 35.26
C ALA A 9 -48.91 10.38 33.76
N GLY A 10 -47.63 10.19 33.40
CA GLY A 10 -47.24 9.86 32.03
C GLY A 10 -46.23 10.80 31.36
N LEU A 11 -45.17 11.22 32.04
CA LEU A 11 -43.97 11.77 31.36
C LEU A 11 -42.69 11.32 32.08
N ALA A 12 -42.55 10.01 32.26
CA ALA A 12 -41.32 9.35 32.66
C ALA A 12 -41.49 7.87 32.32
N VAL A 13 -41.03 7.47 31.13
CA VAL A 13 -40.62 6.11 30.69
C VAL A 13 -40.65 6.13 29.15
N LEU A 14 -39.49 6.39 28.55
CA LEU A 14 -38.97 5.80 27.29
C LEU A 14 -37.65 6.52 26.93
N LEU A 15 -36.70 6.45 27.86
CA LEU A 15 -35.28 6.70 27.63
C LEU A 15 -34.56 5.35 27.78
N ALA A 16 -34.95 4.39 26.95
CA ALA A 16 -34.31 3.09 26.82
C ALA A 16 -34.83 2.46 25.51
N GLY A 17 -34.08 2.67 24.43
CA GLY A 17 -34.46 2.20 23.10
C GLY A 17 -33.91 3.06 21.97
N VAL A 18 -32.67 3.54 22.05
CA VAL A 18 -31.93 3.83 20.82
C VAL A 18 -31.55 2.47 20.25
N VAL A 19 -32.49 1.85 19.57
CA VAL A 19 -32.18 0.79 18.62
C VAL A 19 -31.27 1.46 17.59
N ALA A 20 -30.02 1.02 17.52
CA ALA A 20 -29.13 1.40 16.43
C ALA A 20 -29.84 1.05 15.11
N ILE A 21 -30.34 2.06 14.43
CA ILE A 21 -30.91 1.91 13.10
C ILE A 21 -29.70 1.63 12.18
N PRO A 22 -29.63 0.48 11.48
CA PRO A 22 -28.57 0.25 10.52
C PRO A 22 -28.73 1.27 9.40
N GLY A 23 -27.77 2.20 9.29
CA GLY A 23 -27.75 3.21 8.24
C GLY A 23 -27.71 2.54 6.86
N ALA A 24 -28.77 2.71 6.08
CA ALA A 24 -28.87 2.30 4.69
C ALA A 24 -28.29 3.40 3.80
N ILE A 25 -27.03 3.24 3.38
CA ILE A 25 -26.19 4.29 2.81
C ILE A 25 -25.30 3.65 1.72
N ALA A 26 -24.70 4.45 0.81
CA ALA A 26 -24.14 3.99 -0.46
C ALA A 26 -23.08 2.88 -0.38
N PHE A 27 -22.65 2.27 -1.51
CA PHE A 27 -21.82 1.06 -1.49
C PHE A 27 -20.62 1.33 -0.60
N LYS A 28 -20.64 0.80 0.63
CA LYS A 28 -19.75 1.32 1.66
C LYS A 28 -18.31 1.03 1.21
N PRO A 29 -17.44 2.05 1.11
CA PRO A 29 -16.22 2.00 0.30
C PRO A 29 -15.31 0.83 0.65
N THR A 30 -15.27 0.44 1.93
CA THR A 30 -14.42 -0.67 2.40
C THR A 30 -15.22 -1.86 2.94
N GLN A 31 -16.54 -1.91 2.74
CA GLN A 31 -17.32 -3.08 3.14
C GLN A 31 -17.32 -4.08 1.99
N GLU A 32 -17.28 -5.37 2.33
CA GLU A 32 -17.09 -6.45 1.37
C GLU A 32 -18.34 -6.78 0.54
N PHE A 33 -19.50 -6.27 0.95
CA PHE A 33 -20.67 -6.28 0.07
C PHE A 33 -20.57 -5.19 -1.02
N GLY A 34 -19.70 -4.19 -0.88
CA GLY A 34 -19.53 -3.08 -1.81
C GLY A 34 -18.27 -3.11 -2.67
N HIS A 35 -17.73 -1.93 -2.98
CA HIS A 35 -16.68 -1.73 -3.98
C HIS A 35 -15.49 -2.69 -3.86
N VAL A 36 -14.89 -2.77 -2.67
CA VAL A 36 -13.70 -3.60 -2.42
C VAL A 36 -13.96 -5.10 -2.61
N GLY A 37 -15.16 -5.56 -2.28
CA GLY A 37 -15.55 -6.96 -2.49
C GLY A 37 -15.81 -7.27 -3.96
N ILE A 38 -16.45 -6.33 -4.69
CA ILE A 38 -16.66 -6.46 -6.15
C ILE A 38 -15.32 -6.58 -6.89
N VAL A 39 -14.34 -5.75 -6.53
CA VAL A 39 -12.98 -5.80 -7.10
C VAL A 39 -12.35 -7.18 -6.88
N ARG A 40 -12.42 -7.71 -5.65
CA ARG A 40 -11.82 -9.01 -5.32
C ARG A 40 -12.49 -10.18 -6.06
N ASP A 41 -13.81 -10.21 -6.08
CA ASP A 41 -14.59 -11.24 -6.78
C ASP A 41 -14.29 -11.26 -8.29
N ALA A 42 -14.07 -10.08 -8.89
CA ALA A 42 -13.76 -9.96 -10.31
C ALA A 42 -12.29 -10.31 -10.62
N LEU A 43 -11.33 -9.72 -9.91
CA LEU A 43 -9.90 -9.89 -10.23
C LEU A 43 -9.40 -11.32 -9.98
N THR A 44 -9.97 -12.04 -9.01
CA THR A 44 -9.62 -13.46 -8.75
C THR A 44 -10.02 -14.40 -9.90
N ARG A 45 -10.98 -14.00 -10.75
CA ARG A 45 -11.38 -14.74 -11.97
C ARG A 45 -10.42 -14.53 -13.14
N ILE A 46 -9.56 -13.50 -13.09
CA ILE A 46 -8.64 -13.18 -14.17
C ILE A 46 -7.43 -14.11 -14.12
N SER A 47 -7.10 -14.65 -15.30
CA SER A 47 -5.91 -15.46 -15.51
C SER A 47 -5.41 -15.26 -16.93
N VAL A 48 -4.10 -15.04 -17.10
CA VAL A 48 -3.48 -14.74 -18.40
C VAL A 48 -2.41 -15.78 -18.71
N PRO A 49 -2.38 -16.40 -19.91
CA PRO A 49 -1.32 -17.34 -20.27
C PRO A 49 0.06 -16.67 -20.25
N ALA A 50 1.03 -17.33 -19.61
CA ALA A 50 2.42 -16.91 -19.55
C ALA A 50 3.25 -17.57 -20.68
N PRO A 51 4.30 -16.90 -21.17
CA PRO A 51 5.33 -17.56 -21.98
C PRO A 51 5.91 -18.76 -21.22
N GLY A 52 5.86 -19.96 -21.80
CA GLY A 52 6.32 -21.21 -21.17
C GLY A 52 5.25 -22.08 -20.51
N GLY A 53 3.96 -21.77 -20.69
CA GLY A 53 2.85 -22.67 -20.34
C GLY A 53 2.29 -22.53 -18.92
N ASN A 54 2.81 -21.58 -18.14
CA ASN A 54 2.23 -21.17 -16.85
C ASN A 54 1.09 -20.15 -17.04
N THR A 55 0.43 -19.76 -15.96
CA THR A 55 -0.66 -18.76 -15.98
C THR A 55 -0.39 -17.66 -14.97
N TYR A 56 -0.36 -16.41 -15.41
CA TYR A 56 -0.33 -15.23 -14.54
C TYR A 56 -1.71 -14.96 -13.94
N ARG A 57 -1.69 -14.44 -12.71
CA ARG A 57 -2.86 -13.95 -11.97
C ARG A 57 -2.47 -12.65 -11.30
N PHE A 58 -3.45 -11.82 -10.97
CA PHE A 58 -3.20 -10.70 -10.07
C PHE A 58 -2.59 -11.21 -8.77
N SER A 59 -1.49 -10.59 -8.33
CA SER A 59 -1.01 -10.79 -6.97
C SER A 59 -2.05 -10.24 -5.98
N GLU A 60 -1.99 -10.71 -4.73
CA GLU A 60 -2.87 -10.15 -3.70
C GLU A 60 -2.59 -8.66 -3.48
N ARG A 61 -1.32 -8.23 -3.56
CA ARG A 61 -0.95 -6.81 -3.51
C ARG A 61 -1.63 -6.03 -4.63
N ALA A 62 -1.64 -6.56 -5.85
CA ALA A 62 -2.35 -5.97 -6.98
C ALA A 62 -3.84 -5.77 -6.69
N ILE A 63 -4.50 -6.82 -6.15
CA ILE A 63 -5.92 -6.78 -5.81
C ILE A 63 -6.16 -5.72 -4.74
N LEU A 64 -5.32 -5.67 -3.71
CA LEU A 64 -5.40 -4.69 -2.63
C LEU A 64 -5.16 -3.26 -3.14
N GLU A 65 -4.19 -3.03 -4.03
CA GLU A 65 -3.94 -1.71 -4.63
C GLU A 65 -5.15 -1.23 -5.44
N VAL A 66 -5.81 -2.12 -6.19
CA VAL A 66 -7.04 -1.77 -6.91
C VAL A 66 -8.19 -1.53 -5.93
N ARG A 67 -8.38 -2.39 -4.91
CA ARG A 67 -9.38 -2.23 -3.83
C ARG A 67 -9.24 -0.88 -3.13
N ASP A 68 -8.03 -0.58 -2.64
CA ASP A 68 -7.69 0.64 -1.93
C ASP A 68 -7.89 1.87 -2.84
N SER A 69 -7.63 1.73 -4.14
CA SER A 69 -7.88 2.81 -5.10
C SER A 69 -9.34 2.99 -5.47
N THR A 70 -10.16 1.93 -5.46
CA THR A 70 -11.61 2.02 -5.67
C THR A 70 -12.30 2.60 -4.44
N ALA A 71 -11.90 2.19 -3.23
CA ALA A 71 -12.39 2.78 -1.98
C ALA A 71 -11.96 4.25 -1.83
N GLY A 72 -10.73 4.58 -2.25
CA GLY A 72 -10.14 5.91 -2.10
C GLY A 72 -10.90 7.04 -2.82
N VAL A 73 -11.78 6.72 -3.77
CA VAL A 73 -12.65 7.68 -4.45
C VAL A 73 -13.66 8.31 -3.48
N ASP A 74 -14.10 7.59 -2.44
CA ASP A 74 -15.04 8.08 -1.42
C ASP A 74 -14.38 8.81 -0.23
N GLU A 75 -13.04 8.94 -0.21
CA GLU A 75 -12.37 9.54 0.95
C GLU A 75 -12.49 11.08 0.99
N ILE A 76 -12.88 11.66 2.12
CA ILE A 76 -12.95 13.14 2.30
C ILE A 76 -11.55 13.76 2.45
N VAL A 77 -10.63 13.05 3.09
CA VAL A 77 -9.31 13.57 3.51
C VAL A 77 -8.19 12.94 2.68
N SER A 78 -8.54 12.36 1.54
CA SER A 78 -7.56 11.81 0.61
C SER A 78 -7.50 12.62 -0.66
N SER A 79 -6.30 12.58 -1.18
CA SER A 79 -5.87 13.13 -2.42
C SER A 79 -6.44 12.43 -3.67
N ARG A 80 -7.23 11.38 -3.44
CA ARG A 80 -7.96 10.56 -4.42
C ARG A 80 -9.47 10.72 -4.29
N GLY A 81 -9.91 11.45 -3.26
CA GLY A 81 -11.30 11.68 -2.92
C GLY A 81 -12.00 12.47 -4.00
N GLU A 82 -12.80 11.79 -4.80
CA GLU A 82 -13.75 12.40 -5.73
C GLU A 82 -15.17 12.33 -5.14
N LEU A 83 -15.31 12.19 -3.81
CA LEU A 83 -16.57 12.03 -3.07
C LEU A 83 -17.64 13.09 -3.41
N SER A 84 -17.21 14.29 -3.77
CA SER A 84 -18.12 15.41 -4.12
C SER A 84 -18.23 15.64 -5.62
N VAL A 85 -17.71 14.72 -6.44
CA VAL A 85 -17.68 14.82 -7.91
C VAL A 85 -18.76 13.88 -8.47
N PRO A 86 -19.93 14.41 -8.89
CA PRO A 86 -21.05 13.57 -9.31
C PRO A 86 -20.71 12.61 -10.48
N THR A 87 -19.82 13.03 -11.39
CA THR A 87 -19.36 12.19 -12.51
C THR A 87 -18.54 10.98 -12.05
N ALA A 88 -17.90 11.03 -10.88
CA ALA A 88 -17.18 9.89 -10.31
C ALA A 88 -18.14 8.83 -9.76
N HIS A 89 -19.33 9.23 -9.35
CA HIS A 89 -20.39 8.40 -8.76
C HIS A 89 -21.55 8.11 -9.71
N CYS A 90 -21.43 8.47 -10.99
CA CYS A 90 -22.51 8.38 -11.98
C CYS A 90 -23.82 9.05 -11.55
N ASP A 91 -23.77 10.10 -10.72
CA ASP A 91 -24.96 10.78 -10.22
C ASP A 91 -25.47 11.86 -11.18
N ASP A 92 -26.59 12.49 -10.83
CA ASP A 92 -27.14 13.71 -11.42
C ASP A 92 -27.46 13.63 -12.92
N GLU A 93 -27.81 12.45 -13.43
CA GLU A 93 -28.07 12.17 -14.85
C GLU A 93 -26.86 12.42 -15.77
N LEU A 94 -25.64 12.46 -15.22
CA LEU A 94 -24.38 12.68 -15.94
C LEU A 94 -23.83 11.41 -16.60
N LEU A 95 -24.70 10.65 -17.26
CA LEU A 95 -24.37 9.38 -17.92
C LEU A 95 -23.31 9.52 -19.04
N PRO A 96 -23.38 10.52 -19.94
CA PRO A 96 -22.33 10.74 -20.92
C PRO A 96 -20.97 11.01 -20.29
N GLU A 97 -20.95 11.86 -19.26
CA GLU A 97 -19.73 12.30 -18.59
C GLU A 97 -19.10 11.16 -17.77
N CYS A 98 -19.90 10.38 -17.04
CA CYS A 98 -19.40 9.26 -16.25
C CYS A 98 -18.90 8.10 -17.15
N SER A 99 -19.60 7.79 -18.24
CA SER A 99 -19.18 6.74 -19.18
C SER A 99 -17.93 7.16 -19.97
N GLN A 100 -17.84 8.44 -20.37
CA GLN A 100 -16.63 9.00 -20.97
C GLN A 100 -15.44 8.98 -20.01
N ARG A 101 -15.67 9.28 -18.72
CA ARG A 101 -14.65 9.18 -17.67
C ARG A 101 -14.06 7.76 -17.58
N ILE A 102 -14.91 6.71 -17.61
CA ILE A 102 -14.44 5.32 -17.60
C ILE A 102 -13.56 5.03 -18.82
N ILE A 103 -13.94 5.51 -20.02
CA ILE A 103 -13.15 5.36 -21.25
C ILE A 103 -11.81 6.06 -21.14
N ALA A 104 -11.79 7.32 -20.69
CA ALA A 104 -10.58 8.14 -20.57
C ALA A 104 -9.57 7.50 -19.60
N ILE A 105 -10.04 7.08 -18.42
CA ILE A 105 -9.18 6.43 -17.42
C ILE A 105 -8.68 5.06 -17.91
N LYS A 106 -9.51 4.28 -18.60
CA LYS A 106 -9.08 3.03 -19.24
C LYS A 106 -7.94 3.28 -20.23
N ASN A 107 -8.07 4.29 -21.09
CA ASN A 107 -7.04 4.62 -22.08
C ASN A 107 -5.75 5.13 -21.43
N ALA A 108 -5.85 5.93 -20.37
CA ALA A 108 -4.68 6.34 -19.57
C ALA A 108 -3.99 5.13 -18.92
N THR A 109 -4.77 4.16 -18.41
CA THR A 109 -4.25 2.89 -17.87
C THR A 109 -3.49 2.10 -18.93
N ILE A 110 -4.05 1.98 -20.13
CA ILE A 110 -3.38 1.31 -21.27
C ILE A 110 -2.08 2.04 -21.63
N GLY A 111 -2.08 3.38 -21.65
CA GLY A 111 -0.88 4.19 -21.92
C GLY A 111 0.26 3.93 -20.92
N LEU A 112 -0.06 3.83 -19.63
CA LEU A 112 0.91 3.49 -18.58
C LEU A 112 1.51 2.09 -18.77
N LEU A 113 0.72 1.14 -19.26
CA LEU A 113 1.15 -0.24 -19.48
C LEU A 113 1.90 -0.44 -20.81
N ALA A 114 1.53 0.30 -21.85
CA ALA A 114 2.13 0.19 -23.18
C ALA A 114 3.44 0.98 -23.33
N ALA A 115 3.83 1.77 -22.31
CA ALA A 115 5.10 2.48 -22.28
C ALA A 115 6.30 1.52 -22.37
N PRO A 116 7.47 1.98 -22.90
CA PRO A 116 8.70 1.15 -22.94
C PRO A 116 9.08 0.57 -21.57
N GLU A 117 8.83 1.34 -20.50
CA GLU A 117 8.87 0.90 -19.11
C GLU A 117 7.46 0.97 -18.52
N PRO A 118 6.71 -0.16 -18.47
CA PRO A 118 5.34 -0.17 -17.97
C PRO A 118 5.25 0.23 -16.48
N ASP A 119 4.32 1.13 -16.16
CA ASP A 119 3.97 1.55 -14.79
C ASP A 119 2.72 0.80 -14.30
N GLY A 120 2.95 -0.38 -13.71
CA GLY A 120 1.89 -1.25 -13.20
C GLY A 120 1.12 -0.68 -12.00
N GLU A 121 1.83 -0.02 -11.08
CA GLU A 121 1.22 0.59 -9.89
C GLU A 121 0.35 1.78 -10.29
N GLY A 122 0.86 2.66 -11.17
CA GLY A 122 0.08 3.73 -11.79
C GLY A 122 -1.17 3.21 -12.49
N ALA A 123 -1.02 2.13 -13.26
CA ALA A 123 -2.14 1.50 -13.96
C ALA A 123 -3.21 0.96 -12.99
N ARG A 124 -2.82 0.27 -11.91
CA ARG A 124 -3.77 -0.24 -10.89
C ARG A 124 -4.49 0.87 -10.13
N ARG A 125 -3.80 1.98 -9.85
CA ARG A 125 -4.43 3.19 -9.28
C ARG A 125 -5.45 3.82 -10.23
N GLN A 126 -5.11 3.97 -11.51
CA GLN A 126 -6.05 4.53 -12.48
C GLN A 126 -7.26 3.61 -12.68
N VAL A 127 -7.05 2.31 -12.88
CA VAL A 127 -8.17 1.39 -13.09
C VAL A 127 -9.09 1.32 -11.87
N GLY A 128 -8.56 1.40 -10.64
CA GLY A 128 -9.39 1.46 -9.43
C GLY A 128 -10.40 2.62 -9.42
N ARG A 129 -10.01 3.80 -9.95
CA ARG A 129 -10.91 4.95 -10.13
C ARG A 129 -11.99 4.71 -11.18
N ALA A 130 -11.64 4.10 -12.31
CA ALA A 130 -12.63 3.73 -13.33
C ALA A 130 -13.61 2.68 -12.81
N LEU A 131 -13.11 1.71 -12.03
CA LEU A 131 -13.93 0.66 -11.44
C LEU A 131 -14.93 1.21 -10.42
N HIS A 132 -14.55 2.21 -9.62
CA HIS A 132 -15.50 2.87 -8.72
C HIS A 132 -16.69 3.44 -9.50
N THR A 133 -16.41 4.30 -10.49
CA THR A 133 -17.44 4.89 -11.35
C THR A 133 -18.28 3.83 -12.07
N LEU A 134 -17.64 2.77 -12.59
CA LEU A 134 -18.33 1.65 -13.24
C LEU A 134 -19.26 0.89 -12.28
N GLN A 135 -18.86 0.71 -11.02
CA GLN A 135 -19.65 0.00 -10.02
C GLN A 135 -20.85 0.85 -9.58
N ASP A 136 -20.64 2.15 -9.39
CA ASP A 136 -21.71 3.12 -9.06
C ASP A 136 -22.75 3.25 -10.17
N PHE A 137 -22.36 3.08 -11.44
CA PHE A 137 -23.35 3.00 -12.52
C PHE A 137 -24.41 1.92 -12.25
N PHE A 138 -24.04 0.74 -11.73
CA PHE A 138 -25.01 -0.34 -11.50
C PHE A 138 -25.89 -0.11 -10.27
N SER A 139 -25.38 0.61 -9.26
CA SER A 139 -26.17 0.93 -8.07
C SER A 139 -27.02 2.18 -8.25
N HIS A 140 -26.47 3.25 -8.83
CA HIS A 140 -27.07 4.58 -8.91
C HIS A 140 -27.86 4.81 -10.20
N SER A 141 -27.98 3.82 -11.09
CA SER A 141 -28.84 3.88 -12.28
C SER A 141 -30.05 2.96 -12.21
N ASN A 142 -31.00 3.18 -13.11
CA ASN A 142 -32.08 2.25 -13.39
C ASN A 142 -31.67 1.06 -14.29
N TRP A 143 -30.38 0.88 -14.64
CA TRP A 143 -29.93 -0.13 -15.60
C TRP A 143 -30.45 -1.54 -15.28
N ILE A 144 -30.29 -1.96 -14.02
CA ILE A 144 -30.73 -3.28 -13.52
C ILE A 144 -32.25 -3.47 -13.59
N ASN A 145 -33.00 -2.37 -13.68
CA ASN A 145 -34.46 -2.39 -13.72
C ASN A 145 -35.01 -2.47 -15.15
N ILE A 146 -34.25 -1.98 -16.13
CA ILE A 146 -34.69 -1.87 -17.53
C ILE A 146 -33.95 -2.81 -18.47
N SER A 147 -32.83 -3.39 -18.05
CA SER A 147 -31.94 -4.22 -18.86
C SER A 147 -31.24 -5.30 -18.04
N GLY A 148 -30.87 -6.40 -18.68
CA GLY A 148 -29.98 -7.44 -18.15
C GLY A 148 -28.70 -7.64 -18.96
N GLY A 149 -28.44 -6.77 -19.95
CA GLY A 149 -27.29 -6.86 -20.85
C GLY A 149 -26.06 -6.08 -20.37
N GLN A 150 -24.99 -6.13 -21.17
CA GLN A 150 -23.76 -5.37 -20.92
C GLN A 150 -23.89 -3.93 -21.48
N PRO A 151 -23.73 -2.87 -20.65
CA PRO A 151 -23.90 -1.48 -21.07
C PRO A 151 -22.79 -0.94 -21.99
N GLY A 152 -21.77 -1.74 -22.31
CA GLY A 152 -20.62 -1.29 -23.12
C GLY A 152 -19.68 -0.34 -22.38
N LEU A 153 -19.74 -0.27 -21.05
CA LEU A 153 -18.86 0.58 -20.23
C LEU A 153 -17.38 0.32 -20.54
N GLY A 154 -16.64 1.41 -20.70
CA GLY A 154 -15.26 1.41 -21.21
C GLY A 154 -15.13 1.45 -22.73
N THR A 155 -16.21 1.31 -23.50
CA THR A 155 -16.16 1.42 -24.98
C THR A 155 -17.21 2.36 -25.57
N THR A 156 -18.31 2.59 -24.87
CA THR A 156 -19.45 3.35 -25.36
C THR A 156 -19.78 4.49 -24.41
N VAL A 157 -20.01 5.69 -24.96
CA VAL A 157 -20.58 6.82 -24.22
C VAL A 157 -22.10 6.63 -24.16
N ILE A 158 -22.64 6.57 -22.95
CA ILE A 158 -24.07 6.34 -22.73
C ILE A 158 -24.79 7.69 -22.86
N PRO A 159 -25.81 7.82 -23.72
CA PRO A 159 -26.54 9.08 -23.89
C PRO A 159 -27.37 9.40 -22.64
N ARG A 160 -27.59 10.70 -22.39
CA ARG A 160 -28.54 11.18 -21.38
C ARG A 160 -29.92 11.41 -21.98
N LEU A 161 -30.95 11.26 -21.14
CA LEU A 161 -32.31 11.69 -21.45
C LEU A 161 -32.38 13.23 -21.52
N ALA A 162 -33.42 13.74 -22.19
CA ALA A 162 -33.65 15.18 -22.23
C ALA A 162 -33.85 15.73 -20.80
N PRO A 163 -33.32 16.92 -20.45
CA PRO A 163 -33.52 17.48 -19.11
C PRO A 163 -34.98 17.64 -18.70
N SER A 164 -35.87 17.87 -19.68
CA SER A 164 -37.33 17.98 -19.48
C SER A 164 -38.06 16.63 -19.39
N GLN A 165 -37.39 15.51 -19.66
CA GLN A 165 -37.98 14.19 -19.53
C GLN A 165 -38.07 13.85 -18.06
N ASP A 166 -39.30 13.65 -17.58
CA ASP A 166 -39.54 13.13 -16.26
C ASP A 166 -38.94 11.71 -16.17
N THR A 167 -38.15 11.49 -15.13
CA THR A 167 -37.52 10.20 -14.79
C THR A 167 -38.08 9.63 -13.49
N CYS A 168 -38.82 10.45 -12.74
CA CYS A 168 -39.57 10.09 -11.55
C CYS A 168 -40.94 10.78 -11.54
N GLU A 169 -41.86 10.26 -10.74
CA GLU A 169 -43.14 10.92 -10.48
C GLU A 169 -42.96 12.27 -9.77
N ARG A 170 -43.61 13.31 -10.30
CA ARG A 170 -43.62 14.66 -9.73
C ARG A 170 -44.30 14.66 -8.36
N GLY A 171 -43.77 15.44 -7.41
CA GLY A 171 -44.32 15.56 -6.06
C GLY A 171 -43.96 14.44 -5.08
N LEU A 172 -43.24 13.39 -5.52
CA LEU A 172 -42.76 12.29 -4.68
C LEU A 172 -41.27 12.37 -4.29
N SER A 173 -40.53 13.34 -4.84
CA SER A 173 -39.11 13.58 -4.55
C SER A 173 -38.80 13.92 -3.08
N SER A 174 -39.83 14.21 -2.27
CA SER A 174 -39.72 14.56 -0.85
C SER A 174 -40.36 13.54 0.11
N ILE A 175 -40.96 12.44 -0.39
CA ILE A 175 -41.68 11.43 0.43
C ILE A 175 -41.31 9.98 0.11
N GLY A 176 -40.34 9.76 -0.78
CA GLY A 176 -39.68 8.45 -0.86
C GLY A 176 -40.57 7.31 -1.34
N SER A 177 -41.36 7.50 -2.40
CA SER A 177 -42.15 6.40 -3.00
C SER A 177 -41.96 6.23 -4.51
N GLY A 178 -41.05 6.98 -5.12
CA GLY A 178 -40.65 6.77 -6.52
C GLY A 178 -39.82 5.49 -6.64
N THR A 179 -40.46 4.36 -6.92
CA THR A 179 -39.73 3.12 -7.20
C THR A 179 -39.22 3.11 -8.64
N LEU A 180 -38.04 2.51 -8.84
CA LEU A 180 -37.33 2.34 -10.12
C LEU A 180 -38.17 1.82 -11.31
N ALA A 181 -39.35 1.25 -11.05
CA ALA A 181 -40.24 0.65 -12.05
C ALA A 181 -41.46 1.51 -12.41
N ALA A 182 -41.71 2.62 -11.69
CA ALA A 182 -42.97 3.35 -11.78
C ALA A 182 -43.12 4.21 -13.04
N PHE A 183 -42.03 4.54 -13.74
CA PHE A 183 -42.07 5.46 -14.90
C PHE A 183 -41.94 4.80 -16.28
N GLY A 184 -41.81 3.47 -16.35
CA GLY A 184 -41.80 2.72 -17.63
C GLY A 184 -40.67 3.10 -18.60
N LEU A 185 -39.55 3.63 -18.10
CA LEU A 185 -38.41 4.04 -18.92
C LEU A 185 -37.78 2.83 -19.63
N SER A 186 -37.44 3.01 -20.90
CA SER A 186 -36.65 2.05 -21.70
C SER A 186 -35.20 2.48 -21.89
N PHE A 187 -34.83 3.65 -21.36
CA PHE A 187 -33.49 4.25 -21.47
C PHE A 187 -32.88 4.48 -20.08
N PRO A 188 -31.53 4.41 -19.97
CA PRO A 188 -30.85 4.56 -18.70
C PRO A 188 -30.96 6.00 -18.16
N THR A 189 -31.10 6.11 -16.84
CA THR A 189 -31.00 7.35 -16.08
C THR A 189 -30.36 7.09 -14.71
N THR A 190 -29.86 8.13 -14.06
CA THR A 190 -29.25 8.07 -12.73
C THR A 190 -29.89 9.06 -11.76
N GLY A 191 -29.62 8.86 -10.47
CA GLY A 191 -30.27 9.57 -9.38
C GLY A 191 -29.52 10.85 -9.06
N TYR A 192 -30.25 11.89 -8.69
CA TYR A 192 -29.63 13.12 -8.21
C TYR A 192 -29.17 12.96 -6.76
N PHE A 193 -27.91 13.29 -6.51
CA PHE A 193 -27.29 13.21 -5.20
C PHE A 193 -27.02 14.60 -4.65
N ASN A 194 -27.91 15.07 -3.77
CA ASN A 194 -27.65 16.28 -2.99
C ASN A 194 -28.20 16.13 -1.57
N PRO A 195 -27.34 16.18 -0.53
CA PRO A 195 -27.78 16.02 0.85
C PRO A 195 -28.56 17.22 1.40
N PHE A 196 -28.54 18.37 0.71
CA PHE A 196 -29.11 19.63 1.18
C PHE A 196 -30.20 20.21 0.26
N LEU A 197 -30.36 19.67 -0.95
CA LEU A 197 -31.34 20.15 -1.93
C LEU A 197 -32.15 18.98 -2.49
N ALA A 198 -33.44 19.21 -2.68
CA ALA A 198 -34.29 18.28 -3.41
C ALA A 198 -33.83 18.21 -4.88
N PRO A 199 -33.95 17.04 -5.54
CA PRO A 199 -33.67 16.94 -6.96
C PRO A 199 -34.62 17.86 -7.76
N PRO A 200 -34.27 18.21 -9.01
CA PRO A 200 -35.20 18.94 -9.88
C PRO A 200 -36.56 18.22 -9.98
N GLU A 201 -37.64 18.99 -10.16
CA GLU A 201 -38.98 18.42 -10.25
C GLU A 201 -39.07 17.38 -11.38
N GLY A 202 -39.66 16.21 -11.09
CA GLY A 202 -39.77 15.10 -12.05
C GLY A 202 -38.50 14.24 -12.16
N LYS A 203 -37.48 14.48 -11.34
CA LYS A 203 -36.23 13.70 -11.31
C LYS A 203 -36.14 12.79 -10.08
N CYS A 204 -35.48 11.64 -10.28
CA CYS A 204 -35.21 10.69 -9.20
C CYS A 204 -34.16 11.24 -8.25
N ASN A 205 -34.37 11.12 -6.95
CA ASN A 205 -33.29 11.24 -6.00
C ASN A 205 -32.49 9.92 -5.95
N HIS A 206 -31.23 10.04 -5.54
CA HIS A 206 -30.42 8.88 -5.18
C HIS A 206 -31.07 8.11 -4.02
N GLY A 207 -31.52 8.83 -2.98
CA GLY A 207 -32.10 8.31 -1.73
C GLY A 207 -31.09 8.31 -0.58
N LEU A 208 -31.55 8.72 0.62
CA LEU A 208 -30.78 8.79 1.87
C LEU A 208 -31.66 8.46 3.09
N LEU A 209 -31.13 7.78 4.10
CA LEU A 209 -31.83 7.47 5.37
C LEU A 209 -33.19 6.78 5.16
N LEU A 210 -34.30 7.47 5.50
CA LEU A 210 -35.68 6.98 5.37
C LEU A 210 -36.21 7.06 3.93
N ASP A 211 -35.46 7.70 3.02
CA ASP A 211 -35.82 7.78 1.62
C ASP A 211 -35.29 6.53 0.85
N PRO A 212 -36.18 5.73 0.24
CA PRO A 212 -35.79 4.56 -0.52
C PRO A 212 -34.92 4.90 -1.74
N GLY A 213 -35.20 6.00 -2.44
CA GLY A 213 -34.58 6.41 -3.72
C GLY A 213 -34.34 5.27 -4.72
N ILE A 214 -33.38 5.47 -5.63
CA ILE A 214 -33.09 4.52 -6.72
C ILE A 214 -31.84 3.62 -6.49
N HIS A 215 -31.05 3.95 -5.47
CA HIS A 215 -29.77 3.31 -5.21
C HIS A 215 -29.88 1.86 -4.72
N LYS A 216 -28.84 1.05 -4.96
CA LYS A 216 -28.81 -0.41 -4.71
C LYS A 216 -27.61 -0.82 -3.86
N ASP A 217 -27.23 0.04 -2.95
CA ASP A 217 -25.91 0.02 -2.33
C ASP A 217 -25.71 -0.96 -1.18
N ALA A 218 -26.81 -1.39 -0.57
CA ALA A 218 -26.78 -2.26 0.60
C ALA A 218 -27.65 -3.51 0.38
N PRO A 219 -27.30 -4.67 0.98
CA PRO A 219 -28.06 -5.91 0.87
C PRO A 219 -29.55 -5.82 1.20
N GLY A 220 -29.96 -4.82 2.00
CA GLY A 220 -31.37 -4.55 2.32
C GLY A 220 -32.15 -3.79 1.23
N ARG A 221 -31.52 -3.33 0.16
CA ARG A 221 -32.15 -2.54 -0.92
C ARG A 221 -32.60 -3.45 -2.07
N ALA A 222 -33.75 -3.12 -2.66
CA ALA A 222 -34.25 -3.84 -3.83
C ALA A 222 -33.28 -3.72 -5.02
N GLY A 223 -32.95 -4.85 -5.64
CA GLY A 223 -32.02 -4.87 -6.79
C GLY A 223 -30.53 -4.88 -6.43
N HIS A 224 -30.15 -4.88 -5.15
CA HIS A 224 -28.74 -4.93 -4.73
C HIS A 224 -27.99 -6.16 -5.28
N ALA A 225 -28.51 -7.37 -5.05
CA ALA A 225 -27.85 -8.60 -5.50
C ALA A 225 -27.58 -8.63 -7.03
N PRO A 226 -28.56 -8.33 -7.91
CA PRO A 226 -28.30 -8.26 -9.35
C PRO A 226 -27.38 -7.09 -9.74
N ALA A 227 -27.45 -5.94 -9.06
CA ALA A 227 -26.53 -4.82 -9.29
C ALA A 227 -25.07 -5.21 -8.99
N ARG A 228 -24.83 -5.82 -7.82
CA ARG A 228 -23.51 -6.31 -7.42
C ARG A 228 -22.99 -7.35 -8.42
N ALA A 229 -23.81 -8.30 -8.83
CA ALA A 229 -23.41 -9.32 -9.81
C ALA A 229 -22.99 -8.69 -11.15
N ALA A 230 -23.79 -7.77 -11.68
CA ALA A 230 -23.47 -7.05 -12.92
C ALA A 230 -22.20 -6.20 -12.79
N ALA A 231 -21.99 -5.57 -11.63
CA ALA A 231 -20.79 -4.80 -11.34
C ALA A 231 -19.52 -5.68 -11.28
N VAL A 232 -19.60 -6.91 -10.75
CA VAL A 232 -18.50 -7.89 -10.78
C VAL A 232 -18.16 -8.26 -12.23
N ASP A 233 -19.17 -8.61 -13.03
CA ASP A 233 -18.94 -9.03 -14.41
C ASP A 233 -18.41 -7.88 -15.30
N ALA A 234 -18.90 -6.66 -15.07
CA ALA A 234 -18.42 -5.47 -15.77
C ALA A 234 -17.00 -5.06 -15.33
N THR A 235 -16.66 -5.23 -14.04
CA THR A 235 -15.28 -5.07 -13.53
C THR A 235 -14.34 -6.04 -14.23
N GLU A 236 -14.71 -7.32 -14.30
CA GLU A 236 -13.94 -8.34 -15.02
C GLU A 236 -13.77 -7.98 -16.50
N SER A 237 -14.85 -7.54 -17.16
CA SER A 237 -14.85 -7.12 -18.56
C SER A 237 -13.88 -5.95 -18.82
N LEU A 238 -13.92 -4.89 -17.99
CA LEU A 238 -13.04 -3.73 -18.17
C LEU A 238 -11.55 -4.13 -18.06
N ILE A 239 -11.22 -5.01 -17.10
CA ILE A 239 -9.86 -5.54 -16.94
C ILE A 239 -9.43 -6.37 -18.16
N ARG A 240 -10.32 -7.20 -18.69
CA ARG A 240 -10.06 -7.96 -19.92
C ARG A 240 -9.87 -7.05 -21.14
N GLN A 241 -10.61 -5.94 -21.24
CA GLN A 241 -10.39 -4.94 -22.29
C GLN A 241 -8.99 -4.33 -22.23
N ILE A 242 -8.48 -4.02 -21.03
CA ILE A 242 -7.11 -3.50 -20.84
C ILE A 242 -6.07 -4.54 -21.24
N LEU A 243 -6.24 -5.79 -20.80
CA LEU A 243 -5.32 -6.88 -21.13
C LEU A 243 -5.31 -7.23 -22.63
N ALA A 244 -6.43 -7.02 -23.33
CA ALA A 244 -6.58 -7.24 -24.76
C ALA A 244 -6.18 -6.02 -25.61
N ALA A 245 -5.84 -4.88 -25.00
CA ALA A 245 -5.54 -3.66 -25.73
C ALA A 245 -4.21 -3.74 -26.51
N PRO A 246 -4.11 -3.05 -27.67
CA PRO A 246 -2.84 -2.89 -28.37
C PRO A 246 -1.75 -2.34 -27.46
N GLY A 247 -0.54 -2.92 -27.52
CA GLY A 247 0.58 -2.56 -26.65
C GLY A 247 0.64 -3.32 -25.31
N VAL A 248 -0.49 -3.90 -24.87
CA VAL A 248 -0.56 -4.75 -23.66
C VAL A 248 -0.71 -6.22 -24.04
N ALA A 249 -1.59 -6.54 -25.00
CA ALA A 249 -1.83 -7.91 -25.44
C ALA A 249 -0.54 -8.56 -25.96
N GLY A 250 -0.16 -9.70 -25.38
CA GLY A 250 1.08 -10.42 -25.73
C GLY A 250 2.38 -9.75 -25.25
N ASN A 251 2.30 -8.58 -24.62
CA ASN A 251 3.45 -7.91 -24.03
C ASN A 251 3.66 -8.41 -22.60
N ASP A 252 4.54 -9.40 -22.44
CA ASP A 252 4.85 -10.03 -21.16
C ASP A 252 5.20 -9.02 -20.06
N LYS A 253 6.03 -8.02 -20.38
CA LYS A 253 6.46 -6.97 -19.46
C LYS A 253 5.28 -6.14 -18.94
N ALA A 254 4.37 -5.75 -19.83
CA ALA A 254 3.17 -4.98 -19.48
C ALA A 254 2.19 -5.79 -18.64
N ILE A 255 1.96 -7.06 -19.01
CA ILE A 255 1.06 -7.97 -18.29
C ILE A 255 1.58 -8.23 -16.88
N ARG A 256 2.87 -8.54 -16.73
CA ARG A 256 3.48 -8.77 -15.41
C ARG A 256 3.44 -7.52 -14.53
N ALA A 257 3.71 -6.35 -15.12
CA ALA A 257 3.59 -5.08 -14.41
C ALA A 257 2.15 -4.85 -13.92
N PHE A 258 1.13 -5.07 -14.75
CA PHE A 258 -0.27 -4.83 -14.37
C PHE A 258 -0.77 -5.82 -13.31
N LEU A 259 -0.50 -7.11 -13.52
CA LEU A 259 -0.85 -8.20 -12.61
C LEU A 259 0.02 -8.25 -11.35
N ASP A 260 1.04 -7.39 -11.29
CA ASP A 260 1.91 -7.18 -10.14
C ASP A 260 2.67 -8.44 -9.73
N VAL A 261 3.29 -9.10 -10.70
CA VAL A 261 3.68 -10.49 -10.49
C VAL A 261 4.68 -10.63 -9.34
N ARG A 262 5.73 -9.80 -9.17
CA ARG A 262 6.72 -10.00 -8.06
C ARG A 262 7.54 -8.79 -7.54
N GLY A 263 7.26 -7.54 -7.89
CA GLY A 263 8.05 -6.39 -7.36
C GLY A 263 9.50 -6.38 -7.89
N ALA A 264 10.48 -5.81 -7.17
CA ALA A 264 11.89 -5.81 -7.58
C ALA A 264 12.82 -6.63 -6.66
N VAL A 265 13.90 -7.14 -7.27
CA VAL A 265 15.08 -7.63 -6.52
C VAL A 265 16.19 -6.58 -6.65
N GLY A 266 16.59 -5.99 -5.52
CA GLY A 266 17.56 -4.90 -5.48
C GLY A 266 18.81 -5.20 -4.67
N PHE A 267 19.93 -4.63 -5.09
CA PHE A 267 21.23 -4.79 -4.45
C PHE A 267 21.79 -3.41 -4.06
N VAL A 268 22.17 -3.24 -2.81
CA VAL A 268 22.78 -2.02 -2.28
C VAL A 268 24.19 -2.39 -1.84
N VAL A 269 25.20 -1.91 -2.56
CA VAL A 269 26.57 -2.44 -2.44
C VAL A 269 27.53 -1.34 -2.03
N ASP A 270 28.16 -1.54 -0.88
CA ASP A 270 29.35 -0.81 -0.47
C ASP A 270 30.48 -1.06 -1.48
N ASP A 271 31.02 0.01 -2.07
CA ASP A 271 32.11 -0.05 -3.04
C ASP A 271 33.39 0.62 -2.55
N THR A 272 33.51 0.83 -1.23
CA THR A 272 34.69 1.42 -0.59
C THR A 272 35.92 0.52 -0.70
N GLY A 273 37.12 1.07 -0.48
CA GLY A 273 38.37 0.32 -0.58
C GLY A 273 38.45 -0.88 0.36
N SER A 274 37.77 -0.83 1.51
CA SER A 274 37.69 -1.96 2.44
C SER A 274 36.96 -3.14 1.81
N MET A 275 36.01 -2.97 0.90
CA MET A 275 35.32 -4.09 0.26
C MET A 275 36.22 -4.95 -0.67
N GLY A 276 37.48 -4.56 -0.92
CA GLY A 276 38.38 -5.22 -1.87
C GLY A 276 38.59 -6.73 -1.67
N GLY A 277 38.45 -7.24 -0.45
CA GLY A 277 38.55 -8.68 -0.15
C GLY A 277 37.30 -9.50 -0.49
N VAL A 278 36.14 -8.85 -0.67
CA VAL A 278 34.83 -9.51 -0.79
C VAL A 278 34.02 -9.07 -2.00
N ILE A 279 34.32 -7.91 -2.60
CA ILE A 279 33.50 -7.33 -3.66
C ILE A 279 33.39 -8.24 -4.89
N ALA A 280 34.45 -8.98 -5.24
CA ALA A 280 34.41 -9.96 -6.32
C ALA A 280 33.41 -11.09 -6.05
N GLY A 281 33.35 -11.56 -4.80
CA GLY A 281 32.40 -12.57 -4.36
C GLY A 281 30.97 -12.04 -4.30
N VAL A 282 30.77 -10.79 -3.84
CA VAL A 282 29.47 -10.11 -3.90
C VAL A 282 28.96 -10.03 -5.34
N LYS A 283 29.81 -9.61 -6.30
CA LYS A 283 29.48 -9.58 -7.73
C LYS A 283 29.09 -10.96 -8.27
N SER A 284 29.84 -11.99 -7.92
CA SER A 284 29.54 -13.38 -8.31
C SER A 284 28.19 -13.85 -7.77
N SER A 285 27.88 -13.55 -6.50
CA SER A 285 26.60 -13.88 -5.88
C SER A 285 25.44 -13.14 -6.51
N ILE A 286 25.56 -11.84 -6.77
CA ILE A 286 24.57 -11.06 -7.53
C ILE A 286 24.34 -11.70 -8.90
N ALA A 287 25.41 -12.03 -9.62
CA ALA A 287 25.30 -12.63 -10.94
C ALA A 287 24.54 -13.96 -10.91
N ARG A 288 24.88 -14.87 -9.99
CA ARG A 288 24.18 -16.15 -9.84
C ARG A 288 22.71 -16.01 -9.46
N ILE A 289 22.39 -15.06 -8.57
CA ILE A 289 21.01 -14.76 -8.18
C ILE A 289 20.22 -14.31 -9.42
N VAL A 290 20.71 -13.30 -10.14
CA VAL A 290 20.03 -12.73 -11.32
C VAL A 290 19.87 -13.77 -12.43
N GLU A 291 20.92 -14.54 -12.72
CA GLU A 291 20.90 -15.60 -13.74
C GLU A 291 19.89 -16.71 -13.42
N THR A 292 19.76 -17.09 -12.14
CA THR A 292 18.80 -18.13 -11.75
C THR A 292 17.37 -17.59 -11.79
N VAL A 293 17.17 -16.40 -11.24
CA VAL A 293 15.84 -15.80 -11.07
C VAL A 293 15.24 -15.38 -12.40
N ARG A 294 16.05 -14.87 -13.36
CA ARG A 294 15.56 -14.46 -14.69
C ARG A 294 14.96 -15.60 -15.51
N THR A 295 15.35 -16.85 -15.21
CA THR A 295 14.79 -18.06 -15.86
C THR A 295 13.71 -18.73 -15.04
N SER A 296 13.44 -18.25 -13.84
CA SER A 296 12.46 -18.85 -12.94
C SER A 296 11.04 -18.41 -13.29
N PRO A 297 10.01 -19.22 -12.98
CA PRO A 297 8.60 -18.76 -13.02
C PRO A 297 8.34 -17.51 -12.17
N ASN A 298 9.27 -17.22 -11.26
CA ASN A 298 9.19 -16.22 -10.21
C ASN A 298 10.15 -15.04 -10.45
N GLN A 299 10.47 -14.74 -11.70
CA GLN A 299 11.24 -13.55 -12.10
C GLN A 299 10.64 -12.24 -11.52
N PRO A 300 11.46 -11.28 -11.07
CA PRO A 300 10.97 -9.97 -10.61
C PRO A 300 10.60 -9.08 -11.81
N ASP A 301 9.77 -8.08 -11.54
CA ASP A 301 9.33 -7.11 -12.55
C ASP A 301 10.42 -6.09 -12.87
N ARG A 302 11.32 -5.85 -11.90
CA ARG A 302 12.48 -4.97 -12.02
C ARG A 302 13.67 -5.51 -11.22
N TYR A 303 14.84 -5.08 -11.61
CA TYR A 303 16.10 -5.20 -10.91
C TYR A 303 16.57 -3.81 -10.49
N LEU A 304 17.23 -3.72 -9.34
CA LEU A 304 17.77 -2.46 -8.82
C LEU A 304 19.22 -2.63 -8.35
N LEU A 305 20.06 -1.64 -8.61
CA LEU A 305 21.40 -1.54 -8.00
C LEU A 305 21.68 -0.11 -7.55
N VAL A 306 22.12 0.04 -6.30
CA VAL A 306 22.69 1.27 -5.75
C VAL A 306 24.07 0.94 -5.20
N ASN A 307 25.10 1.66 -5.61
CA ASN A 307 26.42 1.59 -4.98
C ASN A 307 26.61 2.78 -4.03
N PHE A 308 27.34 2.60 -2.94
CA PHE A 308 27.63 3.68 -1.99
C PHE A 308 29.05 3.57 -1.42
N GLY A 309 29.63 4.72 -1.10
CA GLY A 309 30.83 4.85 -0.29
C GLY A 309 30.87 6.22 0.38
N ASP A 310 32.07 6.69 0.72
CA ASP A 310 32.31 8.07 1.18
C ASP A 310 33.25 8.80 0.20
N PRO A 311 32.93 10.06 -0.20
CA PRO A 311 31.85 10.92 0.34
C PRO A 311 30.51 10.86 -0.38
N GLU A 312 30.35 9.98 -1.38
CA GLU A 312 29.17 10.00 -2.25
C GLU A 312 28.42 8.66 -2.33
N VAL A 313 27.09 8.78 -2.45
CA VAL A 313 26.20 7.68 -2.79
C VAL A 313 25.89 7.74 -4.28
N GLY A 314 26.04 6.61 -4.99
CA GLY A 314 25.72 6.50 -6.41
C GLY A 314 24.21 6.56 -6.71
N PRO A 315 23.80 6.98 -7.93
CA PRO A 315 22.38 7.03 -8.29
C PRO A 315 21.77 5.63 -8.32
N ALA A 316 20.44 5.53 -8.12
CA ALA A 316 19.74 4.27 -8.28
C ALA A 316 19.64 3.87 -9.75
N PHE A 317 20.11 2.66 -10.07
CA PHE A 317 19.95 2.05 -11.38
C PHE A 317 18.81 1.04 -11.32
N VAL A 318 17.69 1.32 -12.02
CA VAL A 318 16.50 0.46 -12.06
C VAL A 318 16.26 0.01 -13.49
N THR A 319 16.07 -1.30 -13.71
CA THR A 319 15.90 -1.87 -15.06
C THR A 319 15.05 -3.13 -15.03
N ALA A 320 14.32 -3.43 -16.10
CA ALA A 320 13.73 -4.75 -16.30
C ALA A 320 14.70 -5.75 -16.98
N ASP A 321 15.81 -5.26 -17.53
CA ASP A 321 16.80 -6.06 -18.26
C ASP A 321 17.85 -6.63 -17.30
N ALA A 322 17.81 -7.96 -17.13
CA ALA A 322 18.77 -8.70 -16.33
C ALA A 322 20.22 -8.53 -16.84
N ALA A 323 20.44 -8.47 -18.15
CA ALA A 323 21.78 -8.30 -18.73
C ALA A 323 22.34 -6.91 -18.40
N ALA A 324 21.50 -5.87 -18.45
CA ALA A 324 21.88 -4.53 -18.05
C ALA A 324 22.24 -4.45 -16.55
N LEU A 325 21.48 -5.14 -15.67
CA LEU A 325 21.85 -5.24 -14.26
C LEU A 325 23.19 -5.96 -14.06
N LEU A 326 23.40 -7.09 -14.74
CA LEU A 326 24.64 -7.86 -14.66
C LEU A 326 25.85 -7.03 -15.12
N ALA A 327 25.71 -6.25 -16.20
CA ALA A 327 26.74 -5.33 -16.64
C ALA A 327 27.05 -4.26 -15.58
N ARG A 328 26.01 -3.69 -14.95
CA ARG A 328 26.17 -2.70 -13.87
C ARG A 328 26.85 -3.31 -12.64
N ALA A 329 26.46 -4.53 -12.22
CA ALA A 329 27.09 -5.24 -11.12
C ALA A 329 28.56 -5.60 -11.43
N ASN A 330 28.85 -6.03 -12.65
CA ASN A 330 30.20 -6.33 -13.09
C ASN A 330 31.13 -5.11 -13.13
N ALA A 331 30.58 -3.90 -13.24
CA ALA A 331 31.34 -2.66 -13.19
C ALA A 331 31.73 -2.21 -11.76
N LEU A 332 31.20 -2.85 -10.70
CA LEU A 332 31.57 -2.52 -9.33
C LEU A 332 33.06 -2.80 -9.06
N SER A 333 33.70 -1.87 -8.36
CA SER A 333 35.11 -1.95 -7.95
C SER A 333 35.29 -1.33 -6.57
N ALA A 334 36.06 -1.98 -5.70
CA ALA A 334 36.37 -1.45 -4.37
C ALA A 334 37.41 -0.34 -4.46
N ALA A 335 37.03 0.90 -4.15
CA ALA A 335 37.91 2.06 -4.17
C ALA A 335 37.39 3.17 -3.23
N GLY A 336 38.27 4.08 -2.80
CA GLY A 336 37.85 5.22 -1.98
C GLY A 336 37.44 4.85 -0.55
N GLY A 337 36.54 5.63 0.06
CA GLY A 337 36.10 5.51 1.45
C GLY A 337 36.91 6.42 2.39
N GLY A 338 38.24 6.31 2.39
CA GLY A 338 39.13 7.21 3.13
C GLY A 338 39.10 7.04 4.66
N ASP A 339 37.92 6.99 5.26
CA ASP A 339 37.66 6.73 6.67
C ASP A 339 36.46 5.79 6.88
N CYS A 340 36.43 5.09 8.01
CA CYS A 340 35.24 4.40 8.49
C CYS A 340 34.60 5.26 9.61
N PRO A 341 33.26 5.35 9.71
CA PRO A 341 32.22 4.52 9.04
C PRO A 341 31.73 5.02 7.66
N GLU A 342 30.76 4.34 7.01
CA GLU A 342 30.31 4.59 5.61
C GLU A 342 28.83 5.05 5.47
N LEU A 343 28.43 5.62 4.32
CA LEU A 343 27.08 6.17 4.05
C LEU A 343 26.00 5.12 3.68
N SER A 344 25.96 4.02 4.43
CA SER A 344 25.11 2.87 4.11
C SER A 344 23.61 3.15 4.24
N MET A 345 23.18 4.04 5.13
CA MET A 345 21.76 4.37 5.28
C MET A 345 21.24 5.21 4.13
N ALA A 346 22.01 6.19 3.65
CA ALA A 346 21.66 7.00 2.50
C ALA A 346 21.59 6.15 1.22
N GLY A 347 22.53 5.20 1.04
CA GLY A 347 22.46 4.20 -0.03
C GLY A 347 21.20 3.34 0.05
N THR A 348 20.89 2.82 1.24
CA THR A 348 19.70 1.99 1.46
C THR A 348 18.40 2.76 1.26
N LEU A 349 18.31 3.99 1.79
CA LEU A 349 17.14 4.85 1.63
C LEU A 349 16.89 5.19 0.15
N ARG A 350 17.96 5.47 -0.61
CA ARG A 350 17.87 5.70 -2.05
C ARG A 350 17.33 4.48 -2.80
N ALA A 351 17.78 3.28 -2.42
CA ALA A 351 17.28 2.04 -3.00
C ALA A 351 15.79 1.82 -2.68
N VAL A 352 15.38 2.00 -1.43
CA VAL A 352 13.97 1.90 -0.99
C VAL A 352 13.08 2.90 -1.74
N ASN A 353 13.54 4.13 -1.92
CA ASN A 353 12.79 5.17 -2.64
C ASN A 353 12.63 4.83 -4.13
N ALA A 354 13.64 4.24 -4.76
CA ALA A 354 13.60 3.86 -6.17
C ALA A 354 12.92 2.49 -6.42
N ALA A 355 12.82 1.64 -5.41
CA ALA A 355 12.23 0.32 -5.53
C ALA A 355 10.68 0.39 -5.65
N PRO A 356 10.08 -0.48 -6.49
CA PRO A 356 8.65 -0.77 -6.45
C PRO A 356 8.20 -1.32 -5.08
N ASN A 357 6.90 -1.28 -4.81
CA ASN A 357 6.34 -1.91 -3.62
C ASN A 357 6.57 -3.43 -3.63
N GLY A 358 6.68 -4.06 -2.45
CA GLY A 358 6.88 -5.50 -2.30
C GLY A 358 8.31 -5.97 -2.65
N SER A 359 9.27 -5.07 -2.81
CA SER A 359 10.62 -5.42 -3.26
C SER A 359 11.48 -6.05 -2.16
N GLN A 360 12.41 -6.91 -2.58
CA GLN A 360 13.45 -7.49 -1.72
C GLN A 360 14.77 -6.75 -1.96
N LEU A 361 15.33 -6.11 -0.94
CA LEU A 361 16.61 -5.40 -1.02
C LEU A 361 17.69 -6.12 -0.20
N TYR A 362 18.86 -6.31 -0.81
CA TYR A 362 20.02 -6.94 -0.20
C TYR A 362 21.17 -5.94 -0.09
N VAL A 363 21.53 -5.58 1.14
CA VAL A 363 22.57 -4.60 1.46
C VAL A 363 23.86 -5.33 1.81
N PHE A 364 24.96 -4.97 1.14
CA PHE A 364 26.29 -5.54 1.34
C PHE A 364 27.24 -4.46 1.84
N THR A 365 27.88 -4.66 3.00
CA THR A 365 28.87 -3.73 3.55
C THR A 365 29.84 -4.44 4.48
N ASP A 366 31.02 -3.89 4.67
CA ASP A 366 31.95 -4.34 5.71
C ASP A 366 32.18 -3.31 6.83
N ALA A 367 31.38 -2.23 6.86
CA ALA A 367 31.51 -1.13 7.81
C ALA A 367 30.21 -0.76 8.57
N SER A 368 30.37 -0.06 9.71
CA SER A 368 29.26 0.59 10.44
C SER A 368 28.68 1.77 9.63
N ALA A 369 27.52 2.28 10.04
CA ALA A 369 26.83 3.36 9.34
C ALA A 369 27.23 4.74 9.89
N LYS A 370 27.84 5.59 9.05
CA LYS A 370 28.18 6.99 9.37
C LYS A 370 26.92 7.86 9.52
N ASP A 371 25.86 7.43 8.87
CA ASP A 371 24.57 8.10 8.75
C ASP A 371 23.43 7.31 9.41
N ALA A 372 23.73 6.56 10.48
CA ALA A 372 22.77 5.74 11.24
C ALA A 372 21.47 6.48 11.65
N ALA A 373 21.52 7.81 11.77
CA ALA A 373 20.35 8.66 12.02
C ALA A 373 19.24 8.54 10.95
N LEU A 374 19.58 8.11 9.72
CA LEU A 374 18.63 7.87 8.64
C LEU A 374 17.92 6.51 8.73
N SER A 375 18.27 5.64 9.68
CA SER A 375 17.67 4.30 9.81
C SER A 375 16.15 4.32 9.97
N GLY A 376 15.60 5.28 10.73
CA GLY A 376 14.15 5.46 10.86
C GLY A 376 13.46 5.85 9.54
N ASN A 377 14.16 6.60 8.67
CA ASN A 377 13.68 6.91 7.32
C ASN A 377 13.64 5.65 6.46
N VAL A 378 14.71 4.83 6.49
CA VAL A 378 14.78 3.56 5.76
C VAL A 378 13.64 2.64 6.17
N VAL A 379 13.50 2.35 7.47
CA VAL A 379 12.44 1.49 8.01
C VAL A 379 11.08 1.95 7.53
N THR A 380 10.79 3.24 7.65
CA THR A 380 9.41 3.66 7.39
C THR A 380 9.10 3.72 5.90
N GLN A 381 10.04 4.13 5.05
CA GLN A 381 9.83 4.05 3.60
C GLN A 381 9.70 2.60 3.14
N ALA A 382 10.49 1.69 3.72
CA ALA A 382 10.41 0.28 3.39
C ALA A 382 9.06 -0.30 3.80
N ASN A 383 8.59 -0.05 5.03
CA ASN A 383 7.27 -0.50 5.50
C ASN A 383 6.11 0.11 4.72
N ALA A 384 6.20 1.39 4.33
CA ALA A 384 5.18 2.04 3.49
C ALA A 384 5.05 1.39 2.09
N LYS A 385 6.13 0.78 1.61
CA LYS A 385 6.20 0.10 0.33
C LYS A 385 6.21 -1.43 0.44
N ASP A 386 6.02 -2.01 1.64
CA ASP A 386 6.14 -3.45 1.87
C ASP A 386 7.49 -4.04 1.36
N ILE A 387 8.57 -3.27 1.53
CA ILE A 387 9.92 -3.66 1.13
C ILE A 387 10.63 -4.35 2.28
N THR A 388 11.21 -5.51 2.01
CA THR A 388 12.08 -6.21 2.98
C THR A 388 13.53 -5.84 2.73
N VAL A 389 14.27 -5.50 3.79
CA VAL A 389 15.70 -5.18 3.70
C VAL A 389 16.52 -6.21 4.47
N THR A 390 17.42 -6.91 3.78
CA THR A 390 18.33 -7.92 4.35
C THR A 390 19.78 -7.45 4.25
N PHE A 391 20.54 -7.58 5.33
CA PHE A 391 21.94 -7.15 5.41
C PHE A 391 22.90 -8.35 5.37
N PHE A 392 23.95 -8.22 4.59
CA PHE A 392 25.13 -9.09 4.59
C PHE A 392 26.34 -8.24 5.00
N THR A 393 26.86 -8.48 6.20
CA THR A 393 28.00 -7.75 6.74
C THR A 393 29.26 -8.61 6.74
N PHE A 394 30.41 -8.05 6.34
CA PHE A 394 31.69 -8.78 6.25
C PHE A 394 32.75 -8.34 7.27
N GLY A 395 32.47 -7.27 8.03
CA GLY A 395 33.15 -6.94 9.29
C GLY A 395 34.63 -6.54 9.23
N SER A 396 34.95 -5.41 8.58
CA SER A 396 36.28 -4.79 8.67
C SER A 396 36.32 -3.55 9.57
N CYS A 397 35.19 -2.86 9.71
CA CYS A 397 35.01 -1.72 10.61
C CYS A 397 33.91 -2.04 11.62
N SER A 398 34.32 -2.30 12.88
CA SER A 398 33.49 -2.82 13.96
C SER A 398 33.18 -1.76 15.03
N PRO A 399 32.07 -1.89 15.78
CA PRO A 399 31.07 -2.96 15.75
C PRO A 399 30.04 -2.84 14.61
N ILE A 400 29.28 -3.91 14.33
CA ILE A 400 28.10 -3.84 13.45
C ILE A 400 27.14 -2.78 14.00
N ASP A 401 26.65 -1.90 13.14
CA ASP A 401 25.77 -0.81 13.57
C ASP A 401 24.40 -1.34 14.03
N PRO A 402 23.89 -0.91 15.20
CA PRO A 402 22.54 -1.26 15.67
C PRO A 402 21.43 -0.95 14.65
N ALA A 403 21.61 0.07 13.80
CA ALA A 403 20.66 0.43 12.75
C ALA A 403 20.35 -0.73 11.80
N TYR A 404 21.34 -1.55 11.45
CA TYR A 404 21.15 -2.69 10.55
C TYR A 404 20.22 -3.74 11.15
N TYR A 405 20.36 -4.03 12.45
CA TYR A 405 19.46 -4.94 13.16
C TYR A 405 18.03 -4.40 13.24
N THR A 406 17.87 -3.11 13.51
CA THR A 406 16.56 -2.45 13.56
C THR A 406 15.88 -2.51 12.20
N ILE A 407 16.58 -2.14 11.12
CA ILE A 407 16.01 -2.15 9.76
C ILE A 407 15.61 -3.57 9.34
N ALA A 408 16.50 -4.54 9.51
CA ALA A 408 16.19 -5.94 9.19
C ALA A 408 14.94 -6.41 9.96
N ALA A 409 14.89 -6.17 11.27
CA ALA A 409 13.78 -6.63 12.11
C ALA A 409 12.44 -5.95 11.78
N GLU A 410 12.43 -4.61 11.64
CA GLU A 410 11.22 -3.82 11.41
C GLU A 410 10.69 -3.95 9.96
N THR A 411 11.52 -4.37 8.99
CA THR A 411 11.11 -4.64 7.59
C THR A 411 10.89 -6.12 7.29
N GLY A 412 11.14 -7.00 8.26
CA GLY A 412 10.99 -8.45 8.11
C GLY A 412 12.14 -9.17 7.40
N GLY A 413 13.27 -8.51 7.21
CA GLY A 413 14.50 -9.09 6.68
C GLY A 413 15.37 -9.72 7.75
N GLN A 414 16.60 -10.05 7.38
CA GLN A 414 17.61 -10.63 8.29
C GLN A 414 18.94 -9.90 8.21
N LEU A 415 19.79 -10.10 9.22
CA LEU A 415 21.19 -9.71 9.18
C LEU A 415 22.07 -10.96 9.25
N TYR A 416 22.97 -11.09 8.28
CA TYR A 416 23.99 -12.14 8.25
C TYR A 416 25.36 -11.53 8.46
N ALA A 417 25.99 -11.85 9.59
CA ALA A 417 27.38 -11.52 9.86
C ALA A 417 28.28 -12.64 9.31
N LEU A 418 29.00 -12.33 8.24
CA LEU A 418 29.84 -13.25 7.48
C LEU A 418 31.31 -12.87 7.66
N GLN A 419 32.23 -13.83 7.53
CA GLN A 419 33.65 -13.51 7.46
C GLN A 419 33.98 -12.86 6.12
N ARG A 420 35.03 -12.03 6.13
CA ARG A 420 35.59 -11.37 4.96
C ARG A 420 36.40 -12.33 4.08
N THR A 421 35.78 -13.40 3.59
CA THR A 421 36.40 -14.40 2.71
C THR A 421 35.54 -14.70 1.48
N ALA A 422 36.18 -15.22 0.44
CA ALA A 422 35.49 -15.62 -0.79
C ALA A 422 34.46 -16.73 -0.51
N GLU A 423 34.80 -17.70 0.34
CA GLU A 423 33.92 -18.83 0.66
C GLU A 423 32.61 -18.39 1.33
N GLU A 424 32.65 -17.39 2.22
CA GLU A 424 31.44 -16.85 2.82
C GLU A 424 30.61 -16.04 1.82
N THR A 425 31.24 -15.26 0.94
CA THR A 425 30.51 -14.51 -0.10
C THR A 425 29.79 -15.43 -1.08
N GLU A 426 30.31 -16.63 -1.37
CA GLU A 426 29.65 -17.62 -2.25
C GLU A 426 28.40 -18.24 -1.62
N LYS A 427 28.31 -18.25 -0.28
CA LYS A 427 27.15 -18.80 0.45
C LYS A 427 25.94 -17.87 0.41
N VAL A 428 26.15 -16.57 0.15
CA VAL A 428 25.09 -15.56 -0.03
C VAL A 428 24.04 -16.04 -1.02
N PHE A 429 24.45 -16.66 -2.14
CA PHE A 429 23.52 -17.21 -3.12
C PHE A 429 22.51 -18.16 -2.47
N GLY A 430 22.96 -19.10 -1.63
CA GLY A 430 22.09 -20.06 -0.95
C GLY A 430 21.16 -19.41 0.09
N LEU A 431 21.58 -18.28 0.67
CA LEU A 431 20.78 -17.50 1.62
C LEU A 431 19.66 -16.72 0.91
N VAL A 432 19.96 -16.13 -0.25
CA VAL A 432 19.01 -15.31 -1.01
C VAL A 432 18.06 -16.17 -1.83
N MET A 433 18.55 -17.23 -2.48
CA MET A 433 17.83 -17.97 -3.51
C MET A 433 16.41 -18.40 -3.11
N PRO A 434 16.16 -18.94 -1.90
CA PRO A 434 14.82 -19.36 -1.50
C PRO A 434 13.79 -18.22 -1.42
N TYR A 435 14.24 -16.99 -1.16
CA TYR A 435 13.38 -15.81 -1.04
C TYR A 435 13.11 -15.12 -2.38
N VAL A 436 13.90 -15.40 -3.41
CA VAL A 436 13.76 -14.84 -4.76
C VAL A 436 13.23 -15.84 -5.79
N SER A 437 13.44 -17.15 -5.57
CA SER A 437 12.81 -18.22 -6.37
C SER A 437 11.44 -18.64 -5.87
N ALA A 438 11.07 -18.26 -4.66
CA ALA A 438 9.76 -18.51 -4.08
C ALA A 438 9.33 -17.29 -3.26
N SER A 439 8.14 -17.35 -2.67
CA SER A 439 7.68 -16.34 -1.71
C SER A 439 7.42 -17.06 -0.38
N PRO A 440 8.48 -17.49 0.33
CA PRO A 440 8.34 -18.31 1.51
C PRO A 440 7.60 -17.54 2.61
N LYS A 441 6.68 -18.23 3.28
CA LYS A 441 5.81 -17.66 4.32
C LYS A 441 6.46 -17.86 5.67
N SER A 442 6.50 -16.83 6.51
CA SER A 442 7.14 -16.92 7.82
C SER A 442 6.28 -17.71 8.81
N LEU A 443 6.90 -18.71 9.44
CA LEU A 443 6.29 -19.56 10.47
C LEU A 443 6.72 -19.12 11.87
N LEU A 444 7.98 -18.71 12.03
CA LEU A 444 8.60 -18.32 13.29
C LEU A 444 9.75 -17.35 13.02
N ALA A 445 9.89 -16.33 13.85
CA ALA A 445 11.07 -15.49 13.94
C ALA A 445 11.35 -15.21 15.42
N ALA A 446 12.58 -15.43 15.84
CA ALA A 446 12.96 -15.29 17.24
C ALA A 446 14.42 -14.86 17.36
N LYS A 447 14.71 -13.84 18.16
CA LYS A 447 16.05 -13.41 18.52
C LYS A 447 16.15 -13.11 20.01
N GLY A 448 17.36 -13.19 20.55
CA GLY A 448 17.62 -12.88 21.95
C GLY A 448 18.92 -13.51 22.42
N MET A 449 19.06 -13.66 23.73
CA MET A 449 20.22 -14.33 24.33
C MET A 449 19.83 -15.72 24.82
N VAL A 450 20.67 -16.72 24.52
CA VAL A 450 20.64 -18.04 25.15
C VAL A 450 21.70 -18.08 26.25
N GLY A 451 21.37 -18.68 27.40
CA GLY A 451 22.26 -18.82 28.56
C GLY A 451 22.20 -20.22 29.16
N GLY A 452 22.11 -21.25 28.32
CA GLY A 452 21.80 -22.62 28.73
C GLY A 452 21.22 -23.42 27.55
N ALA A 453 19.98 -23.89 27.67
CA ALA A 453 19.25 -24.52 26.58
C ALA A 453 17.90 -23.82 26.35
N ARG A 454 17.53 -23.61 25.10
CA ARG A 454 16.22 -23.06 24.69
C ARG A 454 15.66 -23.90 23.55
N ASN A 455 14.38 -24.27 23.66
CA ASN A 455 13.69 -24.96 22.57
C ASN A 455 12.67 -24.01 21.94
N LEU A 456 12.76 -23.81 20.64
CA LEU A 456 11.75 -23.13 19.84
C LEU A 456 10.96 -24.21 19.10
N GLN A 457 9.63 -24.18 19.23
CA GLN A 457 8.74 -25.14 18.57
C GLN A 457 7.87 -24.42 17.54
N PHE A 458 7.59 -25.08 16.43
CA PHE A 458 6.72 -24.56 15.39
C PHE A 458 6.03 -25.71 14.63
N PRO A 459 4.71 -25.60 14.35
CA PRO A 459 4.02 -26.58 13.54
C PRO A 459 4.31 -26.38 12.06
N VAL A 460 4.62 -27.47 11.37
CA VAL A 460 4.60 -27.58 9.91
C VAL A 460 3.29 -28.25 9.52
N ASP A 461 2.45 -27.53 8.81
CA ASP A 461 1.20 -28.06 8.26
C ASP A 461 1.44 -28.74 6.90
N ARG A 462 0.50 -29.60 6.47
CA ARG A 462 0.65 -30.40 5.25
C ARG A 462 0.69 -29.60 3.94
N THR A 463 0.35 -28.31 3.97
CA THR A 463 0.37 -27.47 2.76
C THR A 463 1.76 -26.92 2.45
N LEU A 464 2.71 -27.03 3.39
CA LEU A 464 4.10 -26.63 3.20
C LEU A 464 4.84 -27.56 2.25
N ARG A 465 5.32 -26.99 1.15
CA ARG A 465 6.08 -27.71 0.10
C ARG A 465 7.58 -27.71 0.37
N SER A 466 8.07 -26.71 1.07
CA SER A 466 9.46 -26.57 1.50
C SER A 466 9.55 -25.89 2.85
N LEU A 467 10.66 -26.11 3.57
CA LEU A 467 10.97 -25.47 4.83
C LEU A 467 12.39 -24.92 4.78
N GLN A 468 12.57 -23.70 5.24
CA GLN A 468 13.86 -23.03 5.38
C GLN A 468 14.01 -22.55 6.81
N VAL A 469 15.11 -22.95 7.45
CA VAL A 469 15.47 -22.57 8.82
C VAL A 469 16.82 -21.86 8.76
N SER A 470 16.82 -20.56 8.99
CA SER A 470 17.98 -19.69 9.09
C SER A 470 18.28 -19.46 10.57
N VAL A 471 19.49 -19.76 11.00
CA VAL A 471 19.92 -19.57 12.39
C VAL A 471 21.27 -18.87 12.42
N ALA A 472 21.33 -17.69 13.01
CA ALA A 472 22.56 -17.05 13.44
C ALA A 472 22.74 -17.22 14.94
N VAL A 473 23.95 -17.57 15.39
CA VAL A 473 24.33 -17.74 16.79
C VAL A 473 25.76 -17.26 17.00
N ASP A 474 26.03 -16.66 18.16
CA ASP A 474 27.41 -16.34 18.56
C ASP A 474 28.24 -17.64 18.71
N ALA A 475 29.57 -17.54 18.64
CA ALA A 475 30.48 -18.69 18.68
C ALA A 475 30.34 -19.60 19.93
N GLY A 476 29.74 -19.09 21.01
CA GLY A 476 29.44 -19.83 22.24
C GLY A 476 28.09 -20.56 22.26
N ALA A 477 27.30 -20.45 21.18
CA ALA A 477 25.98 -21.05 21.05
C ALA A 477 25.89 -21.99 19.83
N SER A 478 24.94 -22.93 19.88
CA SER A 478 24.72 -23.95 18.86
C SER A 478 23.24 -24.17 18.60
N ALA A 479 22.91 -24.65 17.41
CA ALA A 479 21.53 -24.91 16.99
C ALA A 479 21.40 -26.28 16.30
N ARG A 480 20.36 -27.04 16.69
CA ARG A 480 20.03 -28.37 16.15
C ARG A 480 18.53 -28.46 15.85
N LEU A 481 18.17 -28.88 14.64
CA LEU A 481 16.78 -29.01 14.21
C LEU A 481 16.32 -30.46 14.33
N PHE A 482 15.13 -30.67 14.91
CA PHE A 482 14.51 -31.98 15.08
C PHE A 482 13.16 -32.03 14.37
N ASP A 483 12.92 -33.14 13.68
CA ASP A 483 11.66 -33.43 13.01
C ASP A 483 10.54 -33.81 14.00
N PRO A 484 9.28 -33.97 13.55
CA PRO A 484 8.16 -34.32 14.42
C PRO A 484 8.28 -35.69 15.09
N ALA A 485 9.13 -36.58 14.57
CA ALA A 485 9.43 -37.88 15.18
C ALA A 485 10.58 -37.80 16.20
N GLY A 486 11.15 -36.61 16.43
CA GLY A 486 12.25 -36.38 17.36
C GLY A 486 13.64 -36.71 16.81
N ARG A 487 13.76 -36.96 15.51
CA ARG A 487 15.04 -37.25 14.83
C ARG A 487 15.72 -35.95 14.44
N GLU A 488 17.02 -35.86 14.63
CA GLU A 488 17.79 -34.69 14.21
C GLU A 488 17.91 -34.64 12.68
N VAL A 489 17.75 -33.44 12.12
CA VAL A 489 18.02 -33.17 10.71
C VAL A 489 19.52 -33.01 10.50
N VAL A 490 20.10 -33.94 9.76
CA VAL A 490 21.52 -33.94 9.41
C VAL A 490 21.73 -33.89 7.90
N GLY A 491 22.85 -33.30 7.48
CA GLY A 491 23.24 -33.21 6.08
C GLY A 491 23.43 -34.58 5.45
N GLY A 492 23.22 -34.68 4.13
CA GLY A 492 23.28 -35.94 3.38
C GLY A 492 21.97 -36.75 3.38
N THR A 493 20.96 -36.32 4.14
CA THR A 493 19.59 -36.85 4.03
C THR A 493 18.95 -36.36 2.73
N ALA A 494 18.23 -37.23 2.02
CA ALA A 494 17.51 -36.85 0.80
C ALA A 494 16.55 -35.68 1.06
N GLY A 495 16.65 -34.64 0.23
CA GLY A 495 15.83 -33.43 0.35
C GLY A 495 16.28 -32.44 1.43
N VAL A 496 17.44 -32.65 2.09
CA VAL A 496 18.01 -31.73 3.10
C VAL A 496 19.31 -31.11 2.59
N THR A 497 19.37 -29.78 2.59
CA THR A 497 20.58 -29.00 2.31
C THR A 497 20.95 -28.18 3.54
N ILE A 498 22.17 -28.34 4.05
CA ILE A 498 22.70 -27.55 5.18
C ILE A 498 23.87 -26.71 4.68
N THR A 499 23.75 -25.38 4.79
CA THR A 499 24.83 -24.42 4.51
C THR A 499 25.34 -23.84 5.82
N THR A 500 26.59 -24.14 6.18
CA THR A 500 27.22 -23.61 7.39
C THR A 500 27.88 -22.27 7.12
N LEU A 501 27.56 -21.25 7.91
CA LEU A 501 28.15 -19.91 7.90
C LEU A 501 29.08 -19.75 9.11
N THR A 502 29.95 -18.75 9.12
CA THR A 502 30.80 -18.48 10.31
C THR A 502 29.97 -18.30 11.58
N GLY A 503 28.88 -17.54 11.51
CA GLY A 503 28.03 -17.21 12.65
C GLY A 503 26.68 -17.93 12.65
N GLY A 504 26.53 -19.06 11.93
CA GLY A 504 25.20 -19.65 11.78
C GLY A 504 25.08 -20.84 10.83
N LYS A 505 23.84 -21.25 10.56
CA LYS A 505 23.48 -22.30 9.59
C LYS A 505 22.18 -21.97 8.89
N LEU A 506 22.12 -22.28 7.59
CA LEU A 506 20.88 -22.38 6.83
C LEU A 506 20.55 -23.85 6.58
N ILE A 507 19.33 -24.26 6.89
CA ILE A 507 18.81 -25.60 6.65
C ILE A 507 17.60 -25.48 5.71
N ALA A 508 17.69 -26.04 4.51
CA ALA A 508 16.61 -26.09 3.55
C ALA A 508 16.12 -27.54 3.38
N LEU A 509 14.81 -27.75 3.45
CA LEU A 509 14.15 -29.04 3.30
C LEU A 509 13.11 -28.98 2.18
N THR A 510 13.12 -29.98 1.31
CA THR A 510 12.04 -30.24 0.35
C THR A 510 11.05 -31.23 0.95
N ALA A 511 9.75 -30.96 0.82
CA ALA A 511 8.66 -31.82 1.32
C ALA A 511 8.81 -32.18 2.83
N PRO A 512 8.82 -31.17 3.73
CA PRO A 512 8.94 -31.42 5.17
C PRO A 512 7.74 -32.23 5.70
N ALA A 513 7.99 -33.11 6.66
CA ALA A 513 6.93 -33.85 7.34
C ALA A 513 6.02 -32.90 8.13
N ALA A 514 4.70 -33.11 8.03
CA ALA A 514 3.74 -32.38 8.85
C ALA A 514 3.86 -32.79 10.33
N GLY A 515 3.70 -31.82 11.24
CA GLY A 515 3.82 -32.02 12.68
C GLY A 515 4.60 -30.91 13.37
N ASN A 516 4.87 -31.09 14.66
CA ASN A 516 5.57 -30.08 15.45
C ASN A 516 7.08 -30.28 15.38
N TRP A 517 7.78 -29.30 14.80
CA TRP A 517 9.24 -29.30 14.70
C TRP A 517 9.86 -28.58 15.89
N ARG A 518 11.10 -28.93 16.21
CA ARG A 518 11.81 -28.33 17.36
C ARG A 518 13.22 -27.90 16.97
N LEU A 519 13.50 -26.61 17.13
CA LEU A 519 14.85 -26.06 17.06
C LEU A 519 15.41 -25.94 18.48
N ALA A 520 16.44 -26.72 18.79
CA ALA A 520 17.13 -26.69 20.07
C ALA A 520 18.37 -25.79 19.97
N LEU A 521 18.36 -24.71 20.75
CA LEU A 521 19.49 -23.83 20.97
C LEU A 521 20.19 -24.23 22.28
N ALA A 522 21.51 -24.21 22.29
CA ALA A 522 22.30 -24.49 23.49
C ALA A 522 23.55 -23.61 23.55
N GLY A 523 24.04 -23.32 24.76
CA GLY A 523 25.23 -22.52 25.01
C GLY A 523 24.93 -21.12 25.55
N VAL A 524 25.89 -20.22 25.40
CA VAL A 524 25.80 -18.82 25.85
C VAL A 524 26.11 -17.88 24.69
N GLY A 525 25.19 -16.98 24.38
CA GLY A 525 25.37 -16.01 23.30
C GLY A 525 24.05 -15.51 22.72
N ASN A 526 24.14 -14.57 21.79
CA ASN A 526 22.97 -14.11 21.03
C ASN A 526 22.58 -15.14 19.97
N TYR A 527 21.30 -15.14 19.62
CA TYR A 527 20.75 -15.89 18.50
C TYR A 527 19.75 -15.03 17.71
N ASP A 528 19.64 -15.32 16.42
CA ASP A 528 18.59 -14.84 15.52
C ASP A 528 18.14 -16.02 14.65
N VAL A 529 16.84 -16.33 14.68
CA VAL A 529 16.22 -17.47 14.02
C VAL A 529 15.10 -16.96 13.14
N SER A 530 15.06 -17.45 11.90
CA SER A 530 13.90 -17.33 11.01
C SER A 530 13.55 -18.70 10.43
N VAL A 531 12.26 -19.00 10.45
CA VAL A 531 11.68 -20.21 9.85
C VAL A 531 10.63 -19.77 8.85
N SER A 532 10.76 -20.22 7.60
CA SER A 532 9.83 -19.90 6.53
C SER A 532 9.63 -21.08 5.58
N GLY A 533 8.60 -21.07 4.73
CA GLY A 533 8.39 -22.14 3.76
C GLY A 533 7.36 -21.82 2.68
N ASP A 534 7.46 -22.48 1.53
CA ASP A 534 6.49 -22.30 0.44
C ASP A 534 5.15 -22.95 0.82
N SER A 535 4.10 -22.14 0.91
CA SER A 535 2.76 -22.57 1.32
C SER A 535 1.68 -21.64 0.74
N PRO A 536 0.52 -22.18 0.34
CA PRO A 536 -0.66 -21.37 0.02
C PRO A 536 -1.34 -20.76 1.26
N LEU A 537 -0.98 -21.22 2.48
CA LEU A 537 -1.49 -20.70 3.74
C LEU A 537 -0.55 -19.62 4.27
N GLU A 538 -1.08 -18.43 4.54
CA GLU A 538 -0.29 -17.25 4.86
C GLU A 538 -1.05 -16.26 5.76
N LEU A 539 -0.35 -15.63 6.72
CA LEU A 539 -0.78 -14.35 7.28
C LEU A 539 -0.34 -13.24 6.34
N ASN A 540 -1.17 -12.98 5.33
CA ASN A 540 -0.79 -12.20 4.16
C ASN A 540 -0.67 -10.71 4.49
N ARG A 541 -1.58 -10.19 5.31
CA ARG A 541 -1.57 -8.79 5.71
C ARG A 541 -1.77 -8.67 7.21
N PHE A 542 -1.03 -7.76 7.83
CA PHE A 542 -1.38 -7.20 9.12
C PHE A 542 -1.05 -5.70 9.08
N GLU A 543 -2.06 -4.87 9.25
CA GLU A 543 -1.90 -3.42 9.18
C GLU A 543 -2.75 -2.72 10.24
N PHE A 544 -2.28 -1.58 10.70
CA PHE A 544 -3.08 -0.70 11.53
C PHE A 544 -4.00 0.13 10.64
N VAL A 545 -5.26 0.22 11.04
CA VAL A 545 -6.30 0.90 10.27
C VAL A 545 -7.03 1.90 11.16
N GLU A 546 -7.67 2.86 10.53
CA GLU A 546 -8.61 3.75 11.20
C GLU A 546 -9.86 3.95 10.34
N THR A 547 -10.99 4.11 11.02
CA THR A 547 -12.25 4.47 10.39
C THR A 547 -12.17 5.92 9.89
N ARG A 548 -12.25 6.11 8.57
CA ARG A 548 -12.39 7.43 7.94
C ARG A 548 -13.60 7.44 7.00
N GLY A 549 -13.98 8.61 6.51
CA GLY A 549 -15.15 8.80 5.66
C GLY A 549 -16.18 9.68 6.34
N ARG A 550 -17.28 9.97 5.64
CA ARG A 550 -18.39 10.75 6.22
C ARG A 550 -19.35 9.82 6.95
N GLU A 551 -20.16 10.40 7.82
CA GLU A 551 -21.22 9.68 8.52
C GLU A 551 -22.05 8.84 7.55
N GLY A 552 -22.02 7.52 7.73
CA GLY A 552 -22.71 6.55 6.88
C GLY A 552 -21.93 5.94 5.72
N HIS A 553 -20.80 6.55 5.34
CA HIS A 553 -19.88 6.07 4.31
C HIS A 553 -18.48 5.87 4.90
N GLU A 554 -18.41 5.47 6.17
CA GLU A 554 -17.12 5.19 6.78
C GLU A 554 -16.54 3.88 6.26
N GLY A 555 -15.22 3.89 6.10
CA GLY A 555 -14.43 2.73 5.76
C GLY A 555 -13.15 2.63 6.58
N LEU A 556 -12.55 1.45 6.57
CA LEU A 556 -11.28 1.14 7.22
C LEU A 556 -10.13 1.41 6.27
N TYR A 557 -9.32 2.40 6.61
CA TYR A 557 -8.15 2.80 5.83
C TYR A 557 -6.89 2.55 6.63
N ALA A 558 -5.84 2.05 5.97
CA ALA A 558 -4.54 1.95 6.59
C ALA A 558 -4.09 3.32 7.14
N ILE A 559 -3.52 3.31 8.35
CA ILE A 559 -2.89 4.51 8.89
C ILE A 559 -1.63 4.80 8.07
N LYS A 560 -1.39 6.08 7.76
CA LYS A 560 -0.20 6.53 7.02
C LYS A 560 1.02 6.77 7.93
N SER A 561 0.83 6.61 9.24
CA SER A 561 1.85 6.75 10.28
C SER A 561 2.11 5.40 10.95
N GLN A 562 3.04 5.37 11.90
CA GLN A 562 3.23 4.22 12.77
C GLN A 562 2.18 4.15 13.89
N PRO A 563 1.89 2.95 14.44
CA PRO A 563 0.86 2.78 15.46
C PRO A 563 1.25 3.47 16.77
N LEU A 564 0.29 4.08 17.45
CA LEU A 564 0.54 4.94 18.61
C LEU A 564 0.55 4.16 19.92
N ALA A 565 1.60 4.35 20.72
CA ALA A 565 1.70 3.79 22.05
C ALA A 565 0.61 4.34 22.97
N ARG A 566 0.17 3.52 23.95
CA ARG A 566 -0.77 3.91 25.03
C ARG A 566 -2.16 4.33 24.55
N ALA A 567 -2.49 4.11 23.29
CA ALA A 567 -3.82 4.28 22.74
C ALA A 567 -4.38 2.91 22.31
N THR A 568 -5.70 2.79 22.31
CA THR A 568 -6.35 1.71 21.57
C THR A 568 -6.08 1.94 20.08
N GLN A 569 -5.58 0.92 19.41
CA GLN A 569 -5.37 0.91 17.97
C GLN A 569 -6.28 -0.15 17.36
N GLN A 570 -6.77 0.14 16.17
CA GLN A 570 -7.48 -0.83 15.36
C GLN A 570 -6.52 -1.43 14.32
N ALA A 571 -6.63 -2.73 14.12
CA ALA A 571 -5.82 -3.45 13.14
C ALA A 571 -6.68 -4.41 12.32
N ARG A 572 -6.22 -4.64 11.08
CA ARG A 572 -6.77 -5.58 10.13
C ARG A 572 -5.74 -6.65 9.81
N ALA A 573 -6.19 -7.91 9.79
CA ALA A 573 -5.39 -9.06 9.40
C ALA A 573 -6.07 -9.85 8.29
N THR A 574 -5.29 -10.34 7.33
CA THR A 574 -5.79 -11.20 6.24
C THR A 574 -5.04 -12.52 6.24
N VAL A 575 -5.78 -13.63 6.33
CA VAL A 575 -5.24 -14.99 6.37
C VAL A 575 -5.69 -15.74 5.12
N LEU A 576 -4.78 -15.94 4.18
CA LEU A 576 -5.05 -16.65 2.94
C LEU A 576 -4.81 -18.15 3.07
N GLY A 577 -5.45 -18.93 2.20
CA GLY A 577 -5.37 -20.38 2.17
C GLY A 577 -6.54 -21.05 2.90
N ALA A 578 -6.64 -22.37 2.77
CA ALA A 578 -7.70 -23.14 3.40
C ALA A 578 -7.37 -23.40 4.88
N PHE A 579 -8.18 -22.88 5.80
CA PHE A 579 -8.10 -23.15 7.24
C PHE A 579 -9.49 -23.35 7.84
N ASN A 580 -9.55 -24.02 8.99
CA ASN A 580 -10.79 -24.26 9.74
C ASN A 580 -10.93 -23.30 10.93
N THR A 581 -9.84 -23.12 11.70
CA THR A 581 -9.80 -22.16 12.82
C THR A 581 -8.60 -21.24 12.69
N ALA A 582 -8.73 -20.01 13.21
CA ALA A 582 -7.64 -19.04 13.32
C ALA A 582 -7.77 -18.28 14.64
N GLN A 583 -6.66 -18.14 15.36
CA GLN A 583 -6.50 -17.38 16.59
C GLN A 583 -5.23 -16.55 16.50
N PHE A 584 -5.29 -15.32 17.02
CA PHE A 584 -4.19 -14.36 16.90
C PHE A 584 -3.56 -14.07 18.25
N ALA A 585 -2.25 -13.87 18.25
CA ALA A 585 -1.49 -13.51 19.42
C ALA A 585 -0.39 -12.50 19.07
N LEU A 586 -0.03 -11.68 20.04
CA LEU A 586 1.15 -10.84 20.01
C LEU A 586 2.31 -11.66 20.60
N VAL A 587 3.43 -11.73 19.90
CA VAL A 587 4.65 -12.42 20.36
C VAL A 587 5.80 -11.43 20.47
N ASN A 588 6.68 -11.62 21.46
CA ASN A 588 7.87 -10.77 21.61
C ASN A 588 8.95 -11.16 20.59
N GLU A 589 10.05 -10.40 20.57
CA GLU A 589 11.17 -10.71 19.67
C GLU A 589 11.82 -12.06 19.95
N ALA A 590 11.65 -12.63 21.15
CA ALA A 590 12.15 -13.95 21.50
C ALA A 590 11.26 -15.11 21.02
N GLY A 591 10.09 -14.81 20.43
CA GLY A 591 9.10 -15.77 19.96
C GLY A 591 8.09 -16.21 21.03
N ASP A 592 8.09 -15.59 22.21
CA ASP A 592 7.18 -15.93 23.30
C ASP A 592 5.90 -15.09 23.21
N THR A 593 4.75 -15.72 23.48
CA THR A 593 3.45 -15.03 23.49
C THR A 593 3.36 -14.00 24.61
N ILE A 594 3.07 -12.75 24.25
CA ILE A 594 2.82 -11.62 25.17
C ILE A 594 1.35 -11.56 25.56
N ALA A 595 0.47 -11.59 24.56
CA ALA A 595 -0.96 -11.39 24.74
C ALA A 595 -1.75 -12.09 23.62
N GLN A 596 -3.00 -12.47 23.90
CA GLN A 596 -3.94 -12.86 22.85
C GLN A 596 -4.47 -11.60 22.18
N LEU A 597 -4.57 -11.61 20.85
CA LEU A 597 -5.15 -10.52 20.09
C LEU A 597 -6.64 -10.86 19.84
N PRO A 598 -7.60 -10.03 20.28
CA PRO A 598 -9.03 -10.29 20.11
C PRO A 598 -9.49 -10.02 18.67
N ALA A 599 -8.87 -10.69 17.70
CA ALA A 599 -9.19 -10.58 16.29
C ALA A 599 -10.45 -11.38 15.97
N THR A 600 -11.42 -10.72 15.36
CA THR A 600 -12.75 -11.28 15.06
C THR A 600 -13.17 -10.92 13.65
N ARG A 601 -14.02 -11.76 13.06
CA ARG A 601 -14.73 -11.40 11.82
C ARG A 601 -15.95 -10.57 12.20
N ARG A 602 -16.16 -9.44 11.52
CA ARG A 602 -17.33 -8.58 11.69
C ARG A 602 -18.25 -8.79 10.50
N ALA A 603 -19.46 -9.30 10.78
CA ALA A 603 -20.42 -9.63 9.74
C ALA A 603 -20.77 -8.39 8.91
N GLY A 604 -20.66 -8.51 7.57
CA GLY A 604 -20.86 -7.39 6.64
C GLY A 604 -19.62 -6.53 6.42
N GLU A 605 -18.70 -6.45 7.40
CA GLU A 605 -17.51 -5.59 7.33
C GLU A 605 -16.24 -6.30 6.85
N THR A 606 -16.09 -7.60 7.13
CA THR A 606 -14.88 -8.38 6.82
C THR A 606 -15.16 -9.60 5.95
N MET A 607 -14.27 -9.93 5.02
CA MET A 607 -14.29 -11.19 4.28
C MET A 607 -14.07 -12.41 5.19
N PRO A 608 -14.38 -13.64 4.72
CA PRO A 608 -14.03 -14.86 5.45
C PRO A 608 -12.53 -15.01 5.78
N ASP A 609 -11.64 -14.41 5.03
CA ASP A 609 -10.20 -14.43 5.29
C ASP A 609 -9.70 -13.20 6.08
N GLU A 610 -10.59 -12.28 6.45
CA GLU A 610 -10.23 -11.01 7.08
C GLU A 610 -10.70 -10.92 8.54
N PHE A 611 -9.87 -10.31 9.39
CA PHE A 611 -10.12 -10.19 10.82
C PHE A 611 -9.78 -8.78 11.30
N LEU A 612 -10.59 -8.26 12.22
CA LEU A 612 -10.39 -6.96 12.86
C LEU A 612 -10.14 -7.12 14.35
N ALA A 613 -9.22 -6.33 14.88
CA ALA A 613 -8.88 -6.30 16.30
C ALA A 613 -8.74 -4.86 16.79
N ASP A 614 -9.33 -4.57 17.95
CA ASP A 614 -9.09 -3.35 18.70
C ASP A 614 -8.30 -3.70 19.97
N PHE A 615 -7.13 -3.11 20.16
CA PHE A 615 -6.27 -3.45 21.29
C PHE A 615 -5.30 -2.31 21.68
N VAL A 616 -4.85 -2.32 22.92
CA VAL A 616 -3.79 -1.42 23.39
C VAL A 616 -2.44 -2.05 23.05
N LEU A 617 -1.55 -1.27 22.41
CA LEU A 617 -0.23 -1.76 22.03
C LEU A 617 0.63 -2.13 23.26
N PRO A 618 1.41 -3.22 23.20
CA PRO A 618 2.46 -3.50 24.16
C PRO A 618 3.48 -2.36 24.25
N THR A 619 4.10 -2.21 25.42
CA THR A 619 5.21 -1.26 25.65
C THR A 619 6.57 -1.78 25.18
N GLN A 620 6.60 -2.98 24.59
CA GLN A 620 7.78 -3.65 24.08
C GLN A 620 7.58 -4.03 22.61
N PRO A 621 8.66 -4.26 21.84
CA PRO A 621 8.54 -4.70 20.46
C PRO A 621 7.79 -6.05 20.36
N PHE A 622 6.96 -6.18 19.34
CA PHE A 622 6.12 -7.36 19.15
C PHE A 622 5.88 -7.70 17.68
N ARG A 623 5.50 -8.94 17.41
CA ARG A 623 4.99 -9.42 16.12
C ARG A 623 3.59 -9.94 16.29
N VAL A 624 2.88 -10.11 15.18
CA VAL A 624 1.57 -10.77 15.16
C VAL A 624 1.73 -12.17 14.63
N MET A 625 1.17 -13.12 15.36
CA MET A 625 1.11 -14.52 15.02
C MET A 625 -0.34 -14.94 14.83
N VAL A 626 -0.62 -15.72 13.78
CA VAL A 626 -1.85 -16.48 13.64
C VAL A 626 -1.54 -17.97 13.80
N SER A 627 -2.39 -18.67 14.54
CA SER A 627 -2.31 -20.12 14.70
C SER A 627 -3.71 -20.73 14.61
N GLY A 628 -3.79 -22.02 14.27
CA GLY A 628 -5.08 -22.66 14.14
C GLY A 628 -4.99 -24.08 13.60
N ARG A 629 -6.09 -24.56 13.03
CA ARG A 629 -6.18 -25.90 12.43
C ARG A 629 -6.70 -25.85 11.00
N LEU A 630 -6.21 -26.78 10.19
CA LEU A 630 -6.79 -27.11 8.88
C LEU A 630 -8.06 -27.94 9.07
N ALA A 631 -8.86 -28.10 8.01
CA ALA A 631 -10.04 -28.98 8.01
C ALA A 631 -9.67 -30.45 8.32
N THR A 632 -8.44 -30.84 8.00
CA THR A 632 -7.85 -32.16 8.26
C THR A 632 -7.36 -32.33 9.70
N GLY A 633 -7.40 -31.27 10.52
CA GLY A 633 -7.01 -31.28 11.93
C GLY A 633 -5.55 -30.88 12.22
N ASP A 634 -4.68 -30.79 11.20
CA ASP A 634 -3.28 -30.39 11.40
C ASP A 634 -3.20 -28.96 11.94
N ALA A 635 -2.27 -28.73 12.87
CA ALA A 635 -1.98 -27.40 13.38
C ALA A 635 -1.17 -26.61 12.34
N PHE A 636 -1.42 -25.30 12.27
CA PHE A 636 -0.60 -24.37 11.50
C PHE A 636 -0.27 -23.14 12.35
N GLN A 637 0.78 -22.45 11.93
CA GLN A 637 1.19 -21.15 12.46
C GLN A 637 1.82 -20.31 11.35
N ARG A 638 1.50 -19.01 11.31
CA ARG A 638 2.19 -18.01 10.50
C ARG A 638 2.44 -16.76 11.34
N ILE A 639 3.50 -16.04 11.04
CA ILE A 639 3.80 -14.75 11.66
C ILE A 639 3.84 -13.65 10.59
N HIS A 640 3.45 -12.45 10.98
CA HIS A 640 3.69 -11.26 10.20
C HIS A 640 5.16 -10.85 10.39
N PRO A 641 6.00 -10.84 9.34
CA PRO A 641 7.45 -10.69 9.47
C PRO A 641 7.99 -9.35 9.97
N PRO A 642 7.29 -8.20 9.86
CA PRO A 642 7.68 -6.95 10.51
C PRO A 642 7.55 -6.96 12.05
N VAL A 643 8.48 -6.31 12.75
CA VAL A 643 8.36 -5.99 14.18
C VAL A 643 7.63 -4.66 14.33
N PHE A 644 6.65 -4.61 15.23
CA PHE A 644 5.95 -3.40 15.61
C PHE A 644 6.42 -2.89 16.97
N LEU A 645 6.43 -1.57 17.12
CA LEU A 645 6.60 -0.88 18.39
C LEU A 645 5.68 0.34 18.44
N GLY A 646 4.98 0.52 19.55
CA GLY A 646 4.15 1.71 19.75
C GLY A 646 4.98 2.99 19.77
N ARG A 647 4.63 3.95 18.92
CA ARG A 647 5.31 5.24 18.82
C ARG A 647 4.63 6.29 19.69
N THR A 648 5.43 7.16 20.32
CA THR A 648 4.94 8.25 21.18
C THR A 648 4.87 9.59 20.45
N VAL A 649 5.04 9.59 19.13
CA VAL A 649 4.93 10.78 18.28
C VAL A 649 3.94 10.47 17.18
N LYS A 650 3.01 11.40 16.97
CA LYS A 650 2.03 11.36 15.88
C LYS A 650 2.40 12.43 14.86
N VAL A 651 2.47 12.06 13.59
CA VAL A 651 2.62 13.01 12.47
C VAL A 651 1.41 12.84 11.57
N GLU A 652 0.81 13.95 11.17
CA GLU A 652 -0.36 14.01 10.30
C GLU A 652 -0.18 15.14 9.30
N THR A 653 -0.84 15.08 8.15
CA THR A 653 -0.90 16.22 7.21
C THR A 653 -2.14 17.07 7.45
N LEU A 654 -1.99 18.38 7.29
CA LEU A 654 -3.15 19.29 7.21
C LEU A 654 -3.49 19.56 5.74
N GLY A 655 -4.76 19.37 5.38
CA GLY A 655 -5.22 19.41 3.98
C GLY A 655 -5.14 18.02 3.35
N GLY A 656 -6.27 17.52 2.85
CA GLY A 656 -6.47 16.15 2.39
C GLY A 656 -5.69 15.79 1.13
N GLY A 657 -4.35 15.70 1.24
CA GLY A 657 -3.40 15.13 0.29
C GLY A 657 -3.38 15.66 -1.16
N PHE A 658 -2.28 15.39 -1.87
CA PHE A 658 -1.95 15.94 -3.20
C PHE A 658 -2.47 17.37 -3.42
N GLY A 659 -1.66 18.40 -3.13
CA GLY A 659 -1.85 19.65 -3.87
C GLY A 659 -1.81 19.33 -5.37
N ALA A 660 -2.68 19.92 -6.17
CA ALA A 660 -2.49 19.91 -7.61
C ALA A 660 -1.23 20.75 -7.88
N PHE A 661 -0.10 20.07 -8.08
CA PHE A 661 1.15 20.76 -8.28
C PHE A 661 1.44 20.86 -9.77
N SER A 662 2.00 21.99 -10.19
CA SER A 662 2.35 22.26 -11.57
C SER A 662 3.87 22.20 -11.76
N PRO A 663 4.35 21.61 -12.86
CA PRO A 663 5.77 21.66 -13.21
C PRO A 663 6.29 23.11 -13.23
N GLY A 664 7.49 23.32 -12.69
CA GLY A 664 8.16 24.63 -12.63
C GLY A 664 7.81 25.49 -11.43
N GLN A 665 6.95 25.03 -10.52
CA GLN A 665 6.47 25.79 -9.36
C GLN A 665 7.01 25.24 -8.02
N SER A 666 6.96 26.08 -6.99
CA SER A 666 7.27 25.69 -5.60
C SER A 666 6.02 25.67 -4.72
N TYR A 667 6.04 24.80 -3.71
CA TYR A 667 4.92 24.56 -2.82
C TYR A 667 5.38 24.21 -1.41
N THR A 668 4.45 24.33 -0.45
CA THR A 668 4.68 23.94 0.95
C THR A 668 3.76 22.79 1.33
N VAL A 669 4.35 21.69 1.80
CA VAL A 669 3.62 20.57 2.40
C VAL A 669 3.66 20.75 3.93
N ARG A 670 2.50 20.94 4.56
CA ARG A 670 2.38 21.20 5.99
C ARG A 670 2.00 19.94 6.77
N PHE A 671 2.83 19.60 7.75
CA PHE A 671 2.60 18.51 8.69
C PHE A 671 2.29 19.04 10.09
N ARG A 672 1.44 18.34 10.83
CA ARG A 672 1.21 18.51 12.26
C ARG A 672 1.93 17.40 13.01
N VAL A 673 2.84 17.77 13.89
CA VAL A 673 3.57 16.85 14.78
C VAL A 673 2.99 16.99 16.18
N THR A 674 2.65 15.88 16.84
CA THR A 674 2.14 15.85 18.21
C THR A 674 2.93 14.86 19.06
N ASN A 675 3.42 15.32 20.22
CA ASN A 675 4.12 14.48 21.19
C ASN A 675 3.12 13.88 22.19
N LEU A 676 3.05 12.55 22.27
CA LEU A 676 2.21 11.81 23.21
C LEU A 676 3.02 11.23 24.39
N GLY A 677 4.33 11.49 24.43
CA GLY A 677 5.25 11.05 25.47
C GLY A 677 5.63 12.17 26.46
N ALA A 678 6.76 11.96 27.15
CA ALA A 678 7.38 13.00 27.96
C ALA A 678 7.94 14.13 27.08
N GLN A 679 8.25 15.28 27.68
CA GLN A 679 8.92 16.36 26.95
C GLN A 679 10.21 15.86 26.30
N ASP A 680 10.39 16.16 25.02
CA ASP A 680 11.58 15.75 24.26
C ASP A 680 11.95 16.80 23.20
N THR A 681 13.18 16.71 22.71
CA THR A 681 13.63 17.37 21.48
C THR A 681 13.57 16.36 20.35
N PHE A 682 12.91 16.71 19.27
CA PHE A 682 12.69 15.84 18.13
C PHE A 682 13.52 16.32 16.95
N ALA A 683 14.32 15.43 16.39
CA ALA A 683 14.97 15.62 15.10
C ALA A 683 13.93 15.48 13.98
N VAL A 684 14.01 16.34 12.98
CA VAL A 684 13.06 16.41 11.86
C VAL A 684 13.83 16.24 10.56
N ASN A 685 13.43 15.25 9.77
CA ASN A 685 14.05 14.95 8.49
C ASN A 685 12.98 14.78 7.42
N ALA A 686 12.90 15.73 6.49
CA ALA A 686 12.04 15.64 5.32
C ALA A 686 12.84 15.17 4.10
N THR A 687 12.30 14.19 3.38
CA THR A 687 12.91 13.59 2.20
C THR A 687 11.85 13.31 1.14
N ASP A 688 12.25 13.11 -0.11
CA ASP A 688 11.35 12.61 -1.13
C ASP A 688 12.06 11.70 -2.16
N GLU A 689 11.27 11.08 -3.04
CA GLU A 689 11.77 10.12 -4.03
C GLU A 689 12.46 10.77 -5.23
N ARG A 690 12.22 12.06 -5.50
CA ARG A 690 12.75 12.77 -6.68
C ARG A 690 13.73 13.91 -6.37
N GLY A 691 14.02 14.17 -5.10
CA GLY A 691 14.88 15.28 -4.69
C GLY A 691 14.21 16.66 -4.86
N PHE A 692 12.89 16.77 -4.76
CA PHE A 692 12.16 18.05 -4.87
C PHE A 692 12.14 18.82 -3.55
N VAL A 693 12.34 18.16 -2.40
CA VAL A 693 12.45 18.79 -1.07
C VAL A 693 13.63 19.74 -1.02
N GLN A 694 13.39 20.98 -0.58
CA GLN A 694 14.40 22.04 -0.46
C GLN A 694 14.65 22.44 0.99
N GLU A 695 13.61 22.91 1.70
CA GLU A 695 13.76 23.59 3.00
C GLU A 695 12.73 23.07 4.01
N TYR A 696 13.15 22.90 5.26
CA TYR A 696 12.31 22.48 6.39
C TYR A 696 13.05 22.69 7.73
N PRO A 697 12.33 22.83 8.87
CA PRO A 697 12.94 22.87 10.19
C PRO A 697 13.58 21.53 10.54
N ARG A 698 14.79 21.55 11.13
CA ARG A 698 15.56 20.33 11.48
C ARG A 698 15.29 19.78 12.87
N SER A 699 14.65 20.56 13.73
CA SER A 699 14.34 20.16 15.10
C SER A 699 13.11 20.86 15.64
N LEU A 700 12.42 20.22 16.58
CA LEU A 700 11.29 20.79 17.32
C LEU A 700 11.34 20.33 18.79
N VAL A 701 10.94 21.19 19.73
CA VAL A 701 10.84 20.85 21.16
C VAL A 701 9.36 20.82 21.52
N LEU A 702 8.87 19.69 22.00
CA LEU A 702 7.47 19.52 22.37
C LEU A 702 7.35 18.95 23.78
N GLY A 703 6.54 19.60 24.61
CA GLY A 703 6.07 19.04 25.87
C GLY A 703 5.04 17.92 25.66
N PRO A 704 4.62 17.24 26.73
CA PRO A 704 3.56 16.22 26.67
C PRO A 704 2.28 16.79 26.08
N ASN A 705 1.68 16.08 25.11
CA ASN A 705 0.52 16.49 24.32
C ASN A 705 0.70 17.79 23.53
N GLY A 706 1.92 18.32 23.43
CA GLY A 706 2.23 19.50 22.62
C GLY A 706 2.20 19.18 21.13
N SER A 707 1.68 20.11 20.32
CA SER A 707 1.73 20.03 18.85
C SER A 707 2.51 21.20 18.26
N ALA A 708 3.16 20.97 17.11
CA ALA A 708 3.73 22.02 16.26
C ALA A 708 3.49 21.70 14.77
N PHE A 709 3.57 22.74 13.93
CA PHE A 709 3.54 22.58 12.48
C PHE A 709 4.96 22.53 11.90
N VAL A 710 5.14 21.67 10.90
CA VAL A 710 6.36 21.54 10.12
C VAL A 710 6.02 21.78 8.66
N ASP A 711 6.56 22.86 8.12
CA ASP A 711 6.40 23.25 6.73
C ASP A 711 7.60 22.74 5.91
N VAL A 712 7.33 21.90 4.92
CA VAL A 712 8.33 21.33 4.01
C VAL A 712 8.16 21.97 2.63
N ARG A 713 9.15 22.75 2.20
CA ARG A 713 9.16 23.38 0.88
C ARG A 713 9.63 22.40 -0.18
N ILE A 714 8.86 22.26 -1.26
CA ILE A 714 9.19 21.44 -2.43
C ILE A 714 9.23 22.32 -3.69
N ALA A 715 10.10 21.98 -4.64
CA ALA A 715 10.15 22.61 -5.97
C ALA A 715 10.08 21.57 -7.07
N ILE A 716 9.09 21.69 -7.95
CA ILE A 716 8.88 20.74 -9.04
C ILE A 716 9.63 21.24 -10.29
N PRO A 717 10.57 20.46 -10.85
CA PRO A 717 11.25 20.84 -12.08
C PRO A 717 10.27 21.03 -13.24
N ALA A 718 10.50 22.05 -14.08
CA ALA A 718 9.64 22.37 -15.23
C ALA A 718 9.48 21.23 -16.25
N ALA A 719 10.49 20.36 -16.38
CA ALA A 719 10.46 19.21 -17.28
C ALA A 719 9.69 17.99 -16.72
N THR A 720 9.05 18.11 -15.54
CA THR A 720 8.33 17.01 -14.89
C THR A 720 7.04 16.70 -15.66
N PRO A 721 6.84 15.48 -16.20
CA PRO A 721 5.60 15.14 -16.92
C PRO A 721 4.36 15.25 -16.03
N VAL A 722 3.24 15.73 -16.58
CA VAL A 722 1.95 15.70 -15.89
C VAL A 722 1.57 14.25 -15.57
N GLY A 723 1.01 14.06 -14.40
CA GLY A 723 0.70 12.76 -13.81
C GLY A 723 1.80 12.20 -12.91
N THR A 724 3.02 12.75 -12.95
CA THR A 724 4.15 12.33 -12.12
C THR A 724 3.83 12.50 -10.63
N THR A 725 4.01 11.46 -9.84
CA THR A 725 3.93 11.53 -8.37
C THR A 725 5.32 11.72 -7.76
N ASN A 726 5.39 12.34 -6.59
CA ASN A 726 6.56 12.42 -5.72
C ASN A 726 6.11 12.15 -4.28
N ALA A 727 6.65 11.14 -3.60
CA ALA A 727 6.36 10.86 -2.20
C ALA A 727 7.18 11.76 -1.27
N VAL A 728 6.56 12.71 -0.57
CA VAL A 728 7.22 13.57 0.45
C VAL A 728 7.02 12.96 1.82
N SER A 729 8.11 12.65 2.50
CA SER A 729 8.08 11.97 3.80
C SER A 729 8.69 12.83 4.87
N LEU A 730 7.99 12.95 6.00
CA LEU A 730 8.49 13.63 7.19
C LEU A 730 8.78 12.61 8.28
N ALA A 731 10.05 12.45 8.62
CA ALA A 731 10.49 11.66 9.77
C ALA A 731 10.73 12.56 10.99
N VAL A 732 10.22 12.14 12.14
CA VAL A 732 10.34 12.84 13.41
C VAL A 732 10.78 11.85 14.49
N THR A 733 11.94 12.08 15.09
CA THR A 733 12.55 11.14 16.06
C THR A 733 12.90 11.84 17.36
N GLY A 734 12.43 11.33 18.49
CA GLY A 734 12.74 11.88 19.82
C GLY A 734 14.16 11.53 20.27
N ALA A 735 14.91 12.51 20.79
CA ALA A 735 16.28 12.35 21.23
C ALA A 735 16.41 11.43 22.45
N SER A 736 15.45 11.48 23.37
CA SER A 736 15.52 10.74 24.65
C SER A 736 15.17 9.25 24.53
N SER A 737 14.40 8.88 23.50
CA SER A 737 13.81 7.54 23.39
C SER A 737 14.22 6.80 22.11
N ALA A 738 14.90 7.48 21.17
CA ALA A 738 15.06 7.04 19.78
C ALA A 738 13.73 6.61 19.13
N ASN A 739 12.59 7.04 19.70
CA ASN A 739 11.27 6.66 19.24
C ASN A 739 10.86 7.64 18.14
N GLY A 740 10.85 7.14 16.90
CA GLY A 740 10.54 7.92 15.72
C GLY A 740 9.22 7.53 15.09
N THR A 741 8.61 8.48 14.39
CA THR A 741 7.48 8.23 13.49
C THR A 741 7.79 8.89 12.16
N VAL A 742 7.27 8.35 11.08
CA VAL A 742 7.36 8.99 9.76
C VAL A 742 5.98 8.97 9.15
N PHE A 743 5.65 10.05 8.45
CA PHE A 743 4.43 10.14 7.67
C PHE A 743 4.81 10.48 6.24
N THR A 744 4.30 9.70 5.29
CA THR A 744 4.48 9.96 3.86
C THR A 744 3.22 10.59 3.28
N GLN A 745 3.38 11.76 2.70
CA GLN A 745 2.39 12.43 1.89
C GLN A 745 2.84 12.37 0.43
N VAL A 746 2.09 11.68 -0.40
CA VAL A 746 2.36 11.71 -1.84
C VAL A 746 1.88 13.05 -2.41
N VAL A 747 2.70 13.67 -3.26
CA VAL A 747 2.46 14.89 -4.06
C VAL A 747 2.36 14.51 -5.56
N ARG A 748 1.51 15.15 -6.37
CA ARG A 748 1.31 14.79 -7.79
C ARG A 748 1.35 16.03 -8.66
N ALA A 749 2.11 15.97 -9.74
CA ALA A 749 2.00 16.89 -10.85
C ALA A 749 0.64 16.65 -11.52
N ALA A 750 -0.39 17.40 -11.15
CA ALA A 750 -1.77 17.08 -11.51
C ALA A 750 -2.26 17.86 -12.73
N THR A 751 -1.70 19.05 -12.98
CA THR A 751 -2.10 19.96 -14.05
C THR A 751 -0.88 20.71 -14.57
N LEU A 752 -0.89 21.07 -15.85
CA LEU A 752 0.00 22.12 -16.34
C LEU A 752 -0.42 23.46 -15.70
N ALA A 753 0.54 24.32 -15.36
CA ALA A 753 0.21 25.64 -14.82
C ALA A 753 -0.56 26.44 -15.88
N GLY A 754 -1.83 26.72 -15.64
CA GLY A 754 -2.71 27.41 -16.59
C GLY A 754 -3.55 26.49 -17.48
N ASP A 755 -3.49 25.16 -17.30
CA ASP A 755 -4.43 24.19 -17.88
C ASP A 755 -5.68 24.16 -16.99
N VAL A 756 -6.70 24.90 -17.41
CA VAL A 756 -7.89 25.25 -16.62
C VAL A 756 -9.05 24.33 -16.93
N ASP A 757 -9.12 23.78 -18.15
CA ASP A 757 -10.12 22.77 -18.53
C ASP A 757 -9.66 21.33 -18.31
N GLY A 758 -8.37 21.10 -18.02
CA GLY A 758 -7.84 19.81 -17.62
C GLY A 758 -7.64 18.85 -18.80
N ASP A 759 -7.52 19.36 -20.01
CA ASP A 759 -7.33 18.58 -21.24
C ASP A 759 -5.88 18.16 -21.50
N GLY A 760 -4.94 18.69 -20.71
CA GLY A 760 -3.53 18.33 -20.72
C GLY A 760 -2.64 19.23 -21.58
N ASP A 761 -3.16 20.31 -22.15
CA ASP A 761 -2.38 21.43 -22.69
C ASP A 761 -2.74 22.78 -22.06
N VAL A 762 -1.98 23.82 -22.41
CA VAL A 762 -2.32 25.21 -22.07
C VAL A 762 -2.48 25.93 -23.39
N ASP A 763 -3.68 26.40 -23.66
CA ASP A 763 -4.00 27.11 -24.88
C ASP A 763 -4.93 28.31 -24.68
N ARG A 764 -5.55 28.76 -25.78
CA ARG A 764 -6.42 29.94 -25.77
C ARG A 764 -7.73 29.67 -25.04
N ASP A 765 -8.22 28.44 -24.98
CA ASP A 765 -9.44 28.06 -24.29
C ASP A 765 -9.27 28.18 -22.77
N ASP A 766 -8.11 27.80 -22.24
CA ASP A 766 -7.75 28.05 -20.84
C ASP A 766 -7.68 29.52 -20.48
N ALA A 767 -6.96 30.29 -21.30
CA ALA A 767 -6.83 31.73 -21.10
C ALA A 767 -8.22 32.40 -21.12
N GLN A 768 -9.14 31.88 -21.92
CA GLN A 768 -10.50 32.37 -21.99
C GLN A 768 -11.32 31.99 -20.74
N LEU A 769 -11.14 30.79 -20.19
CA LEU A 769 -11.78 30.37 -18.94
C LEU A 769 -11.34 31.23 -17.74
N VAL A 770 -10.05 31.55 -17.64
CA VAL A 770 -9.57 32.49 -16.60
C VAL A 770 -10.12 33.91 -16.84
N PHE A 771 -10.14 34.36 -18.08
CA PHE A 771 -10.68 35.68 -18.42
C PHE A 771 -12.18 35.81 -18.14
N MET A 772 -12.93 34.72 -18.30
CA MET A 772 -14.35 34.62 -17.94
C MET A 772 -14.55 34.61 -16.41
N ALA A 773 -13.59 34.10 -15.66
CA ALA A 773 -13.62 34.05 -14.20
C ALA A 773 -13.07 35.32 -13.50
N ARG A 774 -12.69 36.37 -14.23
CA ARG A 774 -12.21 37.64 -13.67
C ARG A 774 -13.14 38.19 -12.57
N ASN A 775 -12.52 38.80 -11.55
CA ASN A 775 -13.16 39.41 -10.38
C ASN A 775 -13.86 38.42 -9.45
N GLN A 776 -13.67 37.11 -9.66
CA GLN A 776 -14.06 36.09 -8.70
C GLN A 776 -12.94 35.88 -7.69
N SER A 777 -13.31 35.54 -6.45
CA SER A 777 -12.36 35.04 -5.47
C SER A 777 -11.88 33.65 -5.89
N ALA A 778 -10.59 33.38 -5.69
CA ALA A 778 -10.05 32.04 -5.91
C ALA A 778 -10.69 31.03 -4.93
N SER A 779 -10.87 29.79 -5.37
CA SER A 779 -11.40 28.69 -4.54
C SER A 779 -10.39 28.14 -3.52
N GLY A 780 -9.18 28.72 -3.46
CA GLY A 780 -8.09 28.37 -2.56
C GLY A 780 -6.72 28.54 -3.25
N ASP A 781 -5.63 28.26 -2.53
CA ASP A 781 -4.24 28.43 -3.01
C ASP A 781 -3.87 27.59 -4.26
N ALA A 782 -4.74 26.66 -4.65
CA ALA A 782 -4.57 25.75 -5.79
C ALA A 782 -5.62 25.98 -6.89
N ASP A 783 -6.37 27.08 -6.87
CA ASP A 783 -7.29 27.42 -7.96
C ASP A 783 -6.50 27.63 -9.27
N PRO A 784 -6.70 26.81 -10.32
CA PRO A 784 -5.94 26.92 -11.57
C PRO A 784 -6.17 28.25 -12.30
N ARG A 785 -7.21 29.00 -11.92
CA ARG A 785 -7.53 30.32 -12.47
C ARG A 785 -6.78 31.46 -11.78
N ASP A 786 -6.22 31.23 -10.59
CA ASP A 786 -5.40 32.19 -9.84
C ASP A 786 -3.92 31.80 -9.98
N MET A 787 -3.32 32.23 -11.09
CA MET A 787 -2.00 31.76 -11.50
C MET A 787 -0.88 32.41 -10.69
N ASP A 788 -1.18 33.48 -9.94
CA ASP A 788 -0.20 34.16 -9.09
C ASP A 788 -0.46 34.12 -7.60
N ARG A 789 -1.55 33.45 -7.21
CA ARG A 789 -1.90 33.08 -5.84
C ARG A 789 -2.07 34.29 -4.93
N ASP A 790 -2.60 35.38 -5.48
CA ASP A 790 -2.96 36.56 -4.70
C ASP A 790 -4.38 36.44 -4.08
N GLY A 791 -5.08 35.34 -4.36
CA GLY A 791 -6.43 35.04 -3.88
C GLY A 791 -7.54 35.58 -4.77
N ARG A 792 -7.21 36.17 -5.92
CA ARG A 792 -8.18 36.75 -6.87
C ARG A 792 -7.85 36.39 -8.31
N VAL A 793 -8.90 36.06 -9.06
CA VAL A 793 -8.76 35.85 -10.51
C VAL A 793 -8.81 37.19 -11.23
N THR A 794 -7.70 37.59 -11.85
CA THR A 794 -7.52 38.87 -12.53
C THR A 794 -7.10 38.72 -13.99
N VAL A 795 -6.92 39.86 -14.67
CA VAL A 795 -6.35 39.90 -16.03
C VAL A 795 -4.88 39.52 -16.04
N LEU A 796 -4.19 39.69 -14.91
CA LEU A 796 -2.80 39.29 -14.77
C LEU A 796 -2.66 37.77 -14.86
N ASP A 797 -3.61 37.03 -14.27
CA ASP A 797 -3.69 35.57 -14.35
C ASP A 797 -3.92 35.11 -15.79
N ALA A 798 -4.92 35.67 -16.48
CA ALA A 798 -5.19 35.33 -17.88
C ALA A 798 -3.97 35.62 -18.80
N ARG A 799 -3.20 36.67 -18.49
CA ARG A 799 -1.95 36.99 -19.21
C ARG A 799 -0.86 35.97 -18.91
N LYS A 800 -0.74 35.52 -17.66
CA LYS A 800 0.22 34.48 -17.27
C LYS A 800 -0.13 33.14 -17.92
N VAL A 801 -1.41 32.78 -18.01
CA VAL A 801 -1.87 31.58 -18.75
C VAL A 801 -1.50 31.68 -20.22
N SER A 802 -1.73 32.84 -20.84
CA SER A 802 -1.35 33.08 -22.25
C SER A 802 0.17 33.02 -22.51
N LEU A 803 1.00 33.21 -21.48
CA LEU A 803 2.46 33.08 -21.56
C LEU A 803 2.93 31.65 -21.27
N ALA A 804 2.08 30.82 -20.69
CA ALA A 804 2.34 29.42 -20.37
C ALA A 804 1.84 28.45 -21.46
N CYS A 805 1.36 28.96 -22.60
CA CYS A 805 0.79 28.11 -23.64
C CYS A 805 1.79 27.06 -24.13
N THR A 806 1.32 25.82 -24.23
CA THR A 806 2.12 24.67 -24.67
C THR A 806 2.07 24.47 -26.18
N ARG A 807 1.12 25.11 -26.88
CA ARG A 807 0.99 25.06 -28.34
C ARG A 807 1.66 26.25 -29.05
N PRO A 808 2.27 26.05 -30.24
CA PRO A 808 2.76 27.15 -31.06
C PRO A 808 1.66 28.19 -31.29
N SER A 809 1.96 29.46 -31.00
CA SER A 809 1.01 30.59 -31.09
C SER A 809 -0.24 30.47 -30.19
N CYS A 810 -0.22 29.61 -29.17
CA CYS A 810 -1.36 29.37 -28.28
C CYS A 810 -2.64 29.00 -29.06
N ALA A 811 -2.48 28.17 -30.10
CA ALA A 811 -3.61 27.66 -30.90
C ALA A 811 -4.48 26.71 -30.05
N ARG A 812 -5.80 26.74 -30.25
CA ARG A 812 -6.77 25.84 -29.58
C ARG A 812 -6.54 24.35 -29.88
N GLN A 813 -7.09 23.49 -29.05
CA GLN A 813 -7.07 22.04 -29.20
C GLN A 813 -7.55 21.54 -30.57
#